data_AF-A0AAV7LW14-F1
#
_entry.id   AF-A0AAV7LW14-F1
#
_cell.length_a   1.000
_cell.length_b   1.000
_cell.length_c   1.000
_cell.angle_alpha   90.00
_cell.angle_beta   90.00
_cell.angle_gamma   90.00
#
_symmetry.space_group_name_H-M   'P 1'
#
loop_
_entity.id
_entity.type
_entity.pdbx_description
1 polymer ?
#
loop_
_entity_poly.entity_id
_entity_poly.type
_entity_poly.pdbx_seq_one_letter_code
_entity_poly.pdbx_strand_id
1 'polypeptide(L)'
;PPFYTVVLQDADAVVLQYADAVVLQDIDAALLQDTDGVVLHDTDAVVLQDIDAVVLQDTDAAVLQGTDAAVLQGTDAVVLHDTDAAVLQDTDAAVLQGTDAAVLQGTDAVVLQGTDAAVLQGTDNVVLQDTGAVALKGTDGVILHDTDGVVLQGTGAAVLQGTDAAILQCTDATVLQGTHAMVPQGTDAVGTDAVVLQDTYAVVQQDTDAVVLQDTDAVVLQGTDAVALQGTDAVVLQDRDAGVLQDTYAVVLQDTDAVVLQDTDAVVLQGTDAMVLQDRDAVVLQGTDAGVLQDTYAVVLQETDAVVLQDSDAVVLQDRDAAVLQDTDAVVLQGTDAAVLQDTYAVVLQGTYAVVLQGKDAAVLQDTYAVVLQSTGAVALQDRDAVVLQDRDAAVTQDTYAVVLQGTDTVVLQDTYAVALQDRDAAVLQDTYALVLQGTDAVVLQGTGGVALQGTDAVVLQDRDAVVLHDRDDAVLQDTDAVVLQGKDAAVLQDTYAVVLHDTDAVVLQDIDAVVLQDTDAAVLQGTDAAVLQGTDAVVLHDTDAVVLQDTDAAVLQDTDAAVLQGTDAAVLQGTDAVVLQGTDAAVLQGTDNVVLQDTGAVALKGTDGVILQDTDGVVLQGTGAAVLQGTDAAILQSTDAAILQCTDAAVLQGTHAMVPQGTDAVVLQDTDGVVLQGTGSVILQGTDAAILQGTDAAILQCTDAVGTDAVVLQDTYAVVQQDTDAVVLQDTDAVVLQGTDAVALQGTDAVVLQDRDAGVLQDTYAVVLQDTDAVVLQDTDAVVLQGTDAMVLQDRDAVVLQGTDAGVLQDTYAVVLQDTDAVVLQDSDAVVLQDRDAAVLQDTDAVVLQGTDAAVLQDTYAVVLQGTYAVVLQGKDAAVLQDTYAVVLEYRCCGTTG
;
A
#
# COMPACT_ATOMS: atom_id res chain seq x y z
N PRO A 1 -25.22 48.49 34.19
CA PRO A 1 -26.57 48.24 33.64
C PRO A 1 -26.42 47.24 32.51
N PRO A 2 -27.20 46.16 32.45
CA PRO A 2 -27.18 45.31 31.26
C PRO A 2 -27.60 46.19 30.09
N PHE A 3 -26.79 46.18 29.03
CA PHE A 3 -27.18 46.82 27.78
C PHE A 3 -28.25 45.91 27.16
N TYR A 4 -29.49 46.41 27.04
CA TYR A 4 -30.58 45.62 26.45
C TYR A 4 -30.30 45.26 24.98
N THR A 5 -29.58 46.12 24.26
CA THR A 5 -29.13 45.88 22.89
C THR A 5 -27.98 46.84 22.59
N VAL A 6 -26.87 46.33 22.03
CA VAL A 6 -25.75 47.14 21.55
C VAL A 6 -25.70 47.01 20.03
N VAL A 7 -25.65 48.14 19.33
CA VAL A 7 -25.47 48.19 17.87
C VAL A 7 -24.31 49.14 17.59
N LEU A 8 -23.25 48.64 16.97
CA LEU A 8 -22.06 49.41 16.61
C LEU A 8 -21.69 49.14 15.15
N GLN A 9 -21.10 50.14 14.52
CA GLN A 9 -20.63 50.08 13.13
C GLN A 9 -19.34 50.89 12.99
N ASP A 10 -18.44 50.47 12.10
CA ASP A 10 -17.16 51.12 11.79
C ASP A 10 -16.28 51.32 13.03
N ALA A 11 -15.87 50.23 13.68
CA ALA A 11 -15.02 50.33 14.88
C ALA A 11 -13.88 49.32 14.90
N ASP A 12 -12.67 49.83 15.13
CA ASP A 12 -11.45 49.02 15.16
C ASP A 12 -11.47 47.92 16.24
N ALA A 13 -12.06 48.18 17.41
CA ALA A 13 -12.11 47.20 18.49
C ALA A 13 -13.33 47.38 19.41
N VAL A 14 -14.02 46.28 19.71
CA VAL A 14 -15.19 46.23 20.58
C VAL A 14 -14.96 45.22 21.69
N VAL A 15 -14.99 45.67 22.95
CA VAL A 15 -15.01 44.79 24.13
C VAL A 15 -16.30 45.01 24.90
N LEU A 16 -17.14 43.98 25.00
CA LEU A 16 -18.40 44.04 25.74
C LEU A 16 -18.56 42.85 26.68
N GLN A 17 -19.18 43.12 27.82
CA GLN A 17 -19.50 42.13 28.84
C GLN A 17 -20.91 42.41 29.35
N TYR A 18 -21.72 41.36 29.54
CA TYR A 18 -23.09 41.44 30.07
C TYR A 18 -24.07 42.26 29.20
N ALA A 19 -24.30 41.82 27.96
CA ALA A 19 -25.31 42.38 27.06
C ALA A 19 -26.42 41.35 26.77
N ASP A 20 -27.67 41.79 26.58
CA ASP A 20 -28.73 40.86 26.13
C ASP A 20 -28.58 40.55 24.62
N ALA A 21 -28.19 41.54 23.82
CA ALA A 21 -28.04 41.37 22.38
C ALA A 21 -27.00 42.32 21.80
N VAL A 22 -26.16 41.83 20.90
CA VAL A 22 -25.11 42.60 20.22
C VAL A 22 -25.23 42.43 18.71
N VAL A 23 -25.24 43.55 17.99
CA VAL A 23 -25.13 43.59 16.52
C VAL A 23 -23.94 44.46 16.17
N LEU A 24 -22.91 43.91 15.55
CA LEU A 24 -21.79 44.69 15.04
C LEU A 24 -21.64 44.52 13.52
N GLN A 25 -21.15 45.58 12.88
CA GLN A 25 -20.90 45.61 11.44
C GLN A 25 -19.60 46.37 11.17
N ASP A 26 -18.79 45.91 10.22
CA ASP A 26 -17.53 46.58 9.82
C ASP A 26 -16.59 46.79 11.03
N ILE A 27 -16.14 45.68 11.65
CA ILE A 27 -15.35 45.67 12.89
C ILE A 27 -14.05 44.89 12.72
N ASP A 28 -12.90 45.49 13.03
CA ASP A 28 -11.64 44.74 12.93
C ASP A 28 -11.52 43.68 14.05
N ALA A 29 -11.87 44.01 15.30
CA ALA A 29 -11.80 43.06 16.41
C ALA A 29 -12.95 43.13 17.43
N ALA A 30 -13.51 41.98 17.83
CA ALA A 30 -14.54 41.88 18.87
C ALA A 30 -14.22 40.85 19.97
N LEU A 31 -14.32 41.26 21.23
CA LEU A 31 -14.30 40.38 22.40
C LEU A 31 -15.62 40.52 23.17
N LEU A 32 -16.48 39.51 23.11
CA LEU A 32 -17.79 39.51 23.76
C LEU A 32 -17.88 38.37 24.78
N GLN A 33 -18.38 38.69 25.96
CA GLN A 33 -18.57 37.71 27.04
C GLN A 33 -19.92 37.87 27.72
N ASP A 34 -20.51 36.74 28.16
CA ASP A 34 -21.76 36.68 28.91
C ASP A 34 -22.90 37.43 28.17
N THR A 35 -23.23 37.02 26.94
CA THR A 35 -24.24 37.69 26.10
C THR A 35 -25.26 36.69 25.54
N ASP A 36 -26.56 36.98 25.59
CA ASP A 36 -27.57 36.00 25.12
C ASP A 36 -27.56 35.84 23.59
N GLY A 37 -27.24 36.90 22.83
CA GLY A 37 -27.26 36.84 21.36
C GLY A 37 -26.29 37.78 20.67
N VAL A 38 -25.57 37.26 19.67
CA VAL A 38 -24.58 38.01 18.89
C VAL A 38 -24.85 37.84 17.39
N VAL A 39 -24.88 38.96 16.66
CA VAL A 39 -24.90 38.99 15.19
C VAL A 39 -23.76 39.87 14.70
N LEU A 40 -22.80 39.30 13.97
CA LEU A 40 -21.69 40.04 13.36
C LEU A 40 -21.74 39.93 11.85
N HIS A 41 -21.33 40.99 11.18
CA HIS A 41 -21.23 41.08 9.72
C HIS A 41 -19.96 41.86 9.37
N ASP A 42 -19.16 41.38 8.42
CA ASP A 42 -17.90 42.01 7.99
C ASP A 42 -16.99 42.27 9.21
N THR A 43 -16.44 41.19 9.79
CA THR A 43 -15.61 41.27 11.00
C THR A 43 -14.30 40.49 10.85
N ASP A 44 -13.15 41.13 11.04
CA ASP A 44 -11.87 40.43 10.81
C ASP A 44 -11.64 39.36 11.90
N ALA A 45 -11.70 39.73 13.19
CA ALA A 45 -11.43 38.79 14.28
C ALA A 45 -12.41 38.88 15.45
N VAL A 46 -12.90 37.74 15.93
CA VAL A 46 -13.85 37.68 17.03
C VAL A 46 -13.54 36.56 18.04
N VAL A 47 -13.64 36.89 19.32
CA VAL A 47 -13.62 35.95 20.44
C VAL A 47 -14.91 36.08 21.24
N LEU A 48 -15.70 35.01 21.32
CA LEU A 48 -16.99 34.94 22.01
C LEU A 48 -16.92 33.90 23.13
N GLN A 49 -17.27 34.30 24.34
CA GLN A 49 -17.32 33.42 25.51
C GLN A 49 -18.69 33.43 26.17
N ASP A 50 -19.23 32.25 26.46
CA ASP A 50 -20.49 32.04 27.17
C ASP A 50 -21.66 32.79 26.48
N ILE A 51 -21.95 32.42 25.23
CA ILE A 51 -22.97 33.04 24.38
C ILE A 51 -24.06 32.03 24.01
N ASP A 52 -25.34 32.30 24.27
CA ASP A 52 -26.39 31.33 23.93
C ASP A 52 -26.52 31.17 22.39
N ALA A 53 -26.57 32.28 21.63
CA ALA A 53 -26.78 32.23 20.18
C ALA A 53 -25.85 33.17 19.40
N VAL A 54 -25.14 32.62 18.41
CA VAL A 54 -24.22 33.36 17.54
C VAL A 54 -24.62 33.23 16.07
N VAL A 55 -24.63 34.36 15.36
CA VAL A 55 -24.70 34.43 13.89
C VAL A 55 -23.53 35.26 13.38
N LEU A 56 -22.63 34.64 12.59
CA LEU A 56 -21.51 35.32 11.92
C LEU A 56 -21.72 35.28 10.42
N GLN A 57 -21.52 36.42 9.76
CA GLN A 57 -21.48 36.55 8.30
C GLN A 57 -20.21 37.27 7.90
N ASP A 58 -19.49 36.74 6.91
CA ASP A 58 -18.30 37.38 6.32
C ASP A 58 -17.29 37.76 7.44
N THR A 59 -16.72 36.74 8.09
CA THR A 59 -15.84 36.88 9.26
C THR A 59 -14.53 36.14 9.06
N ASP A 60 -13.37 36.79 9.12
CA ASP A 60 -12.11 36.10 8.79
C ASP A 60 -11.75 35.06 9.88
N ALA A 61 -11.80 35.44 11.16
CA ALA A 61 -11.42 34.54 12.26
C ALA A 61 -12.38 34.59 13.45
N ALA A 62 -12.86 33.42 13.90
CA ALA A 62 -13.78 33.30 15.03
C ALA A 62 -13.37 32.23 16.04
N VAL A 63 -13.32 32.61 17.33
CA VAL A 63 -13.16 31.68 18.46
C VAL A 63 -14.39 31.75 19.35
N LEU A 64 -15.15 30.66 19.44
CA LEU A 64 -16.33 30.56 20.30
C LEU A 64 -16.09 29.52 21.39
N GLN A 65 -16.38 29.90 22.64
CA GLN A 65 -16.28 29.02 23.79
C GLN A 65 -17.58 29.04 24.58
N GLY A 66 -18.19 27.87 24.80
CA GLY A 66 -19.43 27.72 25.57
C GLY A 66 -20.61 28.37 24.84
N THR A 67 -21.00 27.79 23.70
CA THR A 67 -22.09 28.33 22.86
C THR A 67 -23.21 27.30 22.65
N ASP A 68 -24.47 27.64 22.89
CA ASP A 68 -25.55 26.67 22.66
C ASP A 68 -25.80 26.51 21.14
N ALA A 69 -25.85 27.61 20.37
CA ALA A 69 -26.11 27.56 18.94
C ALA A 69 -25.28 28.56 18.13
N ALA A 70 -24.52 28.06 17.16
CA ALA A 70 -23.72 28.88 16.24
C ALA A 70 -24.14 28.66 14.78
N VAL A 71 -24.34 29.75 14.05
CA VAL A 71 -24.54 29.76 12.59
C VAL A 71 -23.49 30.67 11.96
N LEU A 72 -22.57 30.10 11.20
CA LEU A 72 -21.49 30.81 10.53
C LEU A 72 -21.63 30.68 9.01
N GLN A 73 -21.47 31.80 8.30
CA GLN A 73 -21.51 31.84 6.85
C GLN A 73 -20.37 32.71 6.32
N GLY A 74 -19.55 32.20 5.41
CA GLY A 74 -18.43 32.96 4.84
C GLY A 74 -17.40 33.26 5.93
N THR A 75 -16.83 32.22 6.54
CA THR A 75 -15.88 32.38 7.64
C THR A 75 -14.57 31.69 7.30
N ASP A 76 -13.45 32.39 7.26
CA ASP A 76 -12.21 31.77 6.81
C ASP A 76 -11.72 30.74 7.85
N ALA A 77 -11.64 31.12 9.12
CA ALA A 77 -11.18 30.24 10.20
C ALA A 77 -12.07 30.28 11.44
N VAL A 78 -12.45 29.11 11.95
CA VAL A 78 -13.26 29.01 13.17
C VAL A 78 -12.79 27.93 14.12
N VAL A 79 -12.75 28.27 15.41
CA VAL A 79 -12.53 27.35 16.52
C VAL A 79 -13.74 27.38 17.43
N LEU A 80 -14.45 26.26 17.56
CA LEU A 80 -15.56 26.08 18.49
C LEU A 80 -15.15 25.15 19.62
N HIS A 81 -15.36 25.58 20.86
CA HIS A 81 -15.13 24.77 22.05
C HIS A 81 -16.40 24.70 22.89
N ASP A 82 -16.83 23.49 23.27
CA ASP A 82 -18.08 23.24 24.02
C ASP A 82 -19.30 23.91 23.37
N THR A 83 -19.70 23.42 22.18
CA THR A 83 -20.84 23.96 21.42
C THR A 83 -21.94 22.93 21.22
N ASP A 84 -23.17 23.18 21.64
CA ASP A 84 -24.23 22.16 21.46
C ASP A 84 -24.56 21.95 19.97
N ALA A 85 -24.79 23.03 19.21
CA ALA A 85 -25.15 22.93 17.80
C ALA A 85 -24.43 23.96 16.92
N ALA A 86 -23.74 23.48 15.89
CA ALA A 86 -23.02 24.33 14.93
C ALA A 86 -23.50 24.07 13.49
N VAL A 87 -23.76 25.17 12.75
CA VAL A 87 -24.00 25.15 11.30
C VAL A 87 -22.98 26.07 10.64
N LEU A 88 -22.13 25.50 9.78
CA LEU A 88 -21.12 26.24 9.03
C LEU A 88 -21.35 26.10 7.54
N GLN A 89 -21.29 27.23 6.83
CA GLN A 89 -21.42 27.30 5.38
C GLN A 89 -20.31 28.14 4.80
N ASP A 90 -19.67 27.65 3.74
CA ASP A 90 -18.59 28.35 3.03
C ASP A 90 -17.51 28.80 4.03
N THR A 91 -16.86 27.82 4.67
CA THR A 91 -15.86 28.05 5.72
C THR A 91 -14.55 27.42 5.31
N ASP A 92 -13.40 28.10 5.34
CA ASP A 92 -12.19 27.47 4.82
C ASP A 92 -11.65 26.43 5.82
N ALA A 93 -11.53 26.78 7.10
CA ALA A 93 -11.01 25.91 8.14
C ALA A 93 -11.87 25.92 9.42
N ALA A 94 -12.27 24.74 9.88
CA ALA A 94 -13.07 24.58 11.11
C ALA A 94 -12.47 23.56 12.07
N VAL A 95 -12.21 23.98 13.31
CA VAL A 95 -11.82 23.10 14.43
C VAL A 95 -12.95 23.11 15.46
N LEU A 96 -13.59 21.96 15.69
CA LEU A 96 -14.66 21.82 16.67
C LEU A 96 -14.26 20.81 17.74
N GLN A 97 -14.25 21.26 18.99
CA GLN A 97 -13.92 20.44 20.15
C GLN A 97 -15.10 20.38 21.11
N GLY A 98 -15.61 19.18 21.40
CA GLY A 98 -16.74 18.98 22.31
C GLY A 98 -18.04 19.56 21.73
N THR A 99 -18.41 19.17 20.50
CA THR A 99 -19.64 19.62 19.86
C THR A 99 -20.67 18.50 19.79
N ASP A 100 -21.91 18.70 20.26
CA ASP A 100 -22.91 17.63 20.20
C ASP A 100 -23.36 17.37 18.75
N ALA A 101 -23.70 18.42 18.00
CA ALA A 101 -24.19 18.30 16.63
C ALA A 101 -23.59 19.34 15.68
N ALA A 102 -22.94 18.88 14.59
CA ALA A 102 -22.35 19.75 13.58
C ALA A 102 -22.91 19.48 12.18
N VAL A 103 -23.23 20.55 11.44
CA VAL A 103 -23.56 20.50 10.01
C VAL A 103 -22.65 21.46 9.26
N LEU A 104 -21.79 20.94 8.39
CA LEU A 104 -20.86 21.73 7.60
C LEU A 104 -21.11 21.53 6.11
N GLN A 105 -21.09 22.63 5.35
CA GLN A 105 -21.31 22.62 3.91
C GLN A 105 -20.34 23.56 3.20
N GLY A 106 -19.55 23.03 2.27
CA GLY A 106 -18.54 23.81 1.56
C GLY A 106 -17.43 24.23 2.52
N THR A 107 -16.76 23.25 3.13
CA THR A 107 -15.71 23.53 4.12
C THR A 107 -14.43 22.81 3.74
N ASP A 108 -13.36 23.54 3.45
CA ASP A 108 -12.17 22.93 2.85
C ASP A 108 -11.47 21.99 3.84
N ALA A 109 -11.27 22.42 5.09
CA ALA A 109 -10.62 21.62 6.13
C ALA A 109 -11.41 21.56 7.44
N VAL A 110 -11.64 20.35 7.96
CA VAL A 110 -12.37 20.14 9.21
C VAL A 110 -11.62 19.22 10.16
N VAL A 111 -11.50 19.63 11.42
CA VAL A 111 -11.06 18.79 12.54
C VAL A 111 -12.19 18.73 13.56
N LEU A 112 -12.77 17.54 13.80
CA LEU A 112 -13.73 17.32 14.88
C LEU A 112 -13.10 16.43 15.95
N GLN A 113 -13.19 16.88 17.21
CA GLN A 113 -12.76 16.09 18.35
C GLN A 113 -13.88 16.01 19.40
N GLY A 114 -14.31 14.80 19.74
CA GLY A 114 -15.37 14.61 20.74
C GLY A 114 -16.72 15.10 20.24
N THR A 115 -17.09 14.76 19.01
CA THR A 115 -18.37 15.14 18.41
C THR A 115 -19.36 13.98 18.39
N ASP A 116 -20.58 14.17 18.91
CA ASP A 116 -21.57 13.08 18.97
C ASP A 116 -22.15 12.76 17.58
N ALA A 117 -22.48 13.79 16.79
CA ALA A 117 -23.01 13.62 15.44
C ALA A 117 -22.57 14.72 14.47
N ALA A 118 -22.14 14.33 13.27
CA ALA A 118 -21.70 15.27 12.25
C ALA A 118 -22.24 14.93 10.85
N VAL A 119 -22.64 15.97 10.10
CA VAL A 119 -22.99 15.87 8.67
C VAL A 119 -22.14 16.87 7.89
N LEU A 120 -21.31 16.37 6.99
CA LEU A 120 -20.38 17.16 6.20
C LEU A 120 -20.65 16.95 4.70
N GLN A 121 -20.73 18.05 3.95
CA GLN A 121 -20.98 17.99 2.51
C GLN A 121 -20.08 18.95 1.73
N GLY A 122 -19.34 18.42 0.75
CA GLY A 122 -18.42 19.22 -0.06
C GLY A 122 -17.28 19.73 0.79
N THR A 123 -16.55 18.82 1.40
CA THR A 123 -15.47 19.11 2.34
C THR A 123 -14.23 18.38 1.90
N ASP A 124 -13.14 19.08 1.59
CA ASP A 124 -11.98 18.45 0.96
C ASP A 124 -11.29 17.50 1.94
N ASN A 125 -10.91 17.99 3.12
CA ASN A 125 -10.16 17.22 4.12
C ASN A 125 -10.85 17.18 5.47
N VAL A 126 -11.03 15.99 6.01
CA VAL A 126 -11.72 15.78 7.30
C VAL A 126 -10.90 14.87 8.21
N VAL A 127 -10.63 15.35 9.44
CA VAL A 127 -10.03 14.58 10.52
C VAL A 127 -11.03 14.47 11.67
N LEU A 128 -11.38 13.24 12.06
CA LEU A 128 -12.30 12.96 13.15
C LEU A 128 -11.61 12.13 14.23
N GLN A 129 -11.73 12.59 15.47
CA GLN A 129 -11.26 11.88 16.67
C GLN A 129 -12.40 11.76 17.68
N ASP A 130 -12.54 10.58 18.29
CA ASP A 130 -13.52 10.31 19.35
C ASP A 130 -14.94 10.77 18.93
N THR A 131 -15.36 10.38 17.73
CA THR A 131 -16.60 10.87 17.11
C THR A 131 -17.66 9.79 17.08
N GLY A 132 -18.91 10.14 17.36
CA GLY A 132 -20.03 9.21 17.33
C GLY A 132 -20.44 8.84 15.89
N ALA A 133 -21.54 9.41 15.42
CA ALA A 133 -22.13 9.09 14.12
C ALA A 133 -21.85 10.16 13.06
N VAL A 134 -21.27 9.78 11.94
CA VAL A 134 -20.82 10.71 10.90
C VAL A 134 -21.38 10.35 9.53
N ALA A 135 -21.86 11.36 8.81
CA ALA A 135 -22.20 11.25 7.39
C ALA A 135 -21.41 12.28 6.57
N LEU A 136 -20.59 11.79 5.65
CA LEU A 136 -19.70 12.57 4.79
C LEU A 136 -20.10 12.38 3.33
N LYS A 137 -20.16 13.48 2.58
CA LYS A 137 -20.50 13.44 1.17
C LYS A 137 -19.66 14.39 0.32
N GLY A 138 -18.97 13.84 -0.68
CA GLY A 138 -18.11 14.61 -1.58
C GLY A 138 -16.92 15.15 -0.79
N THR A 139 -16.02 14.24 -0.44
CA THR A 139 -14.82 14.53 0.36
C THR A 139 -13.60 13.94 -0.28
N ASP A 140 -12.51 14.68 -0.40
CA ASP A 140 -11.32 14.15 -1.08
C ASP A 140 -10.51 13.25 -0.13
N GLY A 141 -10.33 13.65 1.13
CA GLY A 141 -9.57 12.92 2.14
C GLY A 141 -10.28 12.84 3.50
N VAL A 142 -10.33 11.64 4.08
CA VAL A 142 -10.90 11.42 5.43
C VAL A 142 -9.97 10.59 6.30
N ILE A 143 -9.68 11.06 7.51
CA ILE A 143 -9.00 10.31 8.56
C ILE A 143 -9.92 10.20 9.76
N LEU A 144 -10.25 8.95 10.15
CA LEU A 144 -11.07 8.65 11.32
C LEU A 144 -10.24 7.90 12.36
N HIS A 145 -10.33 8.34 13.60
CA HIS A 145 -9.77 7.64 14.75
C HIS A 145 -10.87 7.49 15.83
N ASP A 146 -11.13 6.26 16.26
CA ASP A 146 -12.14 5.92 17.27
C ASP A 146 -13.52 6.51 16.93
N THR A 147 -14.16 5.96 15.89
CA THR A 147 -15.48 6.42 15.42
C THR A 147 -16.53 5.31 15.53
N ASP A 148 -17.67 5.59 16.15
CA ASP A 148 -18.73 4.59 16.35
C ASP A 148 -19.36 4.15 15.02
N GLY A 149 -19.66 5.11 14.12
CA GLY A 149 -20.30 4.80 12.85
C GLY A 149 -20.13 5.86 11.79
N VAL A 150 -19.71 5.45 10.59
CA VAL A 150 -19.49 6.37 9.48
C VAL A 150 -20.20 5.94 8.20
N VAL A 151 -20.74 6.92 7.47
CA VAL A 151 -21.23 6.79 6.10
C VAL A 151 -20.43 7.73 5.21
N LEU A 152 -19.62 7.18 4.31
CA LEU A 152 -18.86 7.93 3.30
C LEU A 152 -19.54 7.78 1.94
N GLN A 153 -19.80 8.90 1.25
CA GLN A 153 -20.36 8.90 -0.10
C GLN A 153 -19.56 9.82 -1.04
N GLY A 154 -18.91 9.23 -2.06
CA GLY A 154 -18.08 10.00 -3.00
C GLY A 154 -16.85 10.53 -2.30
N THR A 155 -16.01 9.61 -1.82
CA THR A 155 -14.80 9.95 -1.05
C THR A 155 -13.56 9.53 -1.83
N GLY A 156 -12.55 10.39 -1.99
CA GLY A 156 -11.32 9.99 -2.68
C GLY A 156 -10.57 8.91 -1.89
N ALA A 157 -9.96 9.31 -0.77
CA ALA A 157 -9.21 8.43 0.11
C ALA A 157 -9.77 8.45 1.54
N ALA A 158 -9.84 7.28 2.17
CA ALA A 158 -10.24 7.16 3.57
C ALA A 158 -9.31 6.25 4.38
N VAL A 159 -8.88 6.72 5.55
CA VAL A 159 -8.15 5.95 6.57
C VAL A 159 -9.04 5.84 7.81
N LEU A 160 -9.41 4.62 8.17
CA LEU A 160 -10.27 4.37 9.33
C LEU A 160 -9.54 3.52 10.37
N GLN A 161 -9.28 4.09 11.54
CA GLN A 161 -8.66 3.40 12.66
C GLN A 161 -9.66 3.30 13.81
N GLY A 162 -9.92 2.07 14.28
CA GLY A 162 -10.82 1.84 15.42
C GLY A 162 -12.29 2.22 15.13
N THR A 163 -12.78 1.91 13.94
CA THR A 163 -14.19 2.19 13.58
C THR A 163 -15.09 0.99 13.85
N ASP A 164 -16.19 1.18 14.56
CA ASP A 164 -17.10 0.08 14.88
C ASP A 164 -17.89 -0.37 13.62
N ALA A 165 -18.46 0.58 12.87
CA ALA A 165 -19.21 0.29 11.64
C ALA A 165 -18.98 1.33 10.53
N ALA A 166 -18.65 0.86 9.32
CA ALA A 166 -18.44 1.73 8.16
C ALA A 166 -19.31 1.32 6.96
N ILE A 167 -19.97 2.30 6.34
CA ILE A 167 -20.63 2.19 5.03
C ILE A 167 -19.90 3.10 4.04
N LEU A 168 -19.34 2.49 3.00
CA LEU A 168 -18.54 3.16 1.97
C LEU A 168 -19.30 3.11 0.64
N GLN A 169 -19.54 4.25 0.01
CA GLN A 169 -20.22 4.31 -1.29
C GLN A 169 -19.44 5.21 -2.24
N CYS A 170 -18.92 4.63 -3.34
CA CYS A 170 -18.05 5.33 -4.28
C CYS A 170 -16.86 5.96 -3.55
N THR A 171 -16.06 5.11 -2.90
CA THR A 171 -14.80 5.52 -2.28
C THR A 171 -13.67 4.95 -3.11
N ASP A 172 -12.65 5.72 -3.49
CA ASP A 172 -11.67 5.23 -4.48
C ASP A 172 -10.62 4.32 -3.81
N ALA A 173 -10.07 4.74 -2.66
CA ALA A 173 -9.09 3.97 -1.89
C ALA A 173 -9.39 3.96 -0.39
N THR A 174 -9.34 2.79 0.25
CA THR A 174 -9.62 2.65 1.69
C THR A 174 -8.62 1.77 2.41
N VAL A 175 -8.07 2.29 3.51
CA VAL A 175 -7.27 1.53 4.48
C VAL A 175 -8.01 1.48 5.80
N LEU A 176 -8.26 0.29 6.32
CA LEU A 176 -8.90 0.12 7.63
C LEU A 176 -8.05 -0.74 8.56
N GLN A 177 -7.95 -0.29 9.81
CA GLN A 177 -7.30 -1.02 10.89
C GLN A 177 -8.23 -1.11 12.11
N GLY A 178 -8.52 -2.33 12.55
CA GLY A 178 -9.34 -2.58 13.74
C GLY A 178 -10.81 -2.20 13.56
N THR A 179 -11.38 -2.53 12.40
CA THR A 179 -12.79 -2.25 12.09
C THR A 179 -13.68 -3.47 12.39
N HIS A 180 -14.78 -3.27 13.11
CA HIS A 180 -15.66 -4.40 13.46
C HIS A 180 -16.54 -4.86 12.29
N ALA A 181 -17.23 -3.97 11.59
CA ALA A 181 -18.07 -4.36 10.45
C ALA A 181 -18.05 -3.34 9.32
N MET A 182 -17.86 -3.81 8.09
CA MET A 182 -17.81 -2.97 6.90
C MET A 182 -18.79 -3.46 5.81
N VAL A 183 -19.51 -2.52 5.19
CA VAL A 183 -20.34 -2.77 4.00
C VAL A 183 -20.09 -1.67 2.95
N PRO A 184 -19.24 -1.91 1.95
CA PRO A 184 -19.16 -1.08 0.76
C PRO A 184 -20.38 -1.33 -0.16
N GLN A 185 -20.93 -0.29 -0.79
CA GLN A 185 -22.00 -0.40 -1.79
C GLN A 185 -21.70 0.46 -3.02
N GLY A 186 -21.28 -0.17 -4.12
CA GLY A 186 -21.18 0.45 -5.46
C GLY A 186 -22.28 -0.06 -6.39
N THR A 187 -22.93 0.83 -7.15
CA THR A 187 -23.84 0.47 -8.26
C THR A 187 -23.48 1.13 -9.58
N ASP A 188 -22.28 1.73 -9.68
CA ASP A 188 -21.80 2.36 -10.91
C ASP A 188 -20.36 1.91 -11.17
N ALA A 189 -20.02 1.79 -12.45
CA ALA A 189 -18.83 1.17 -13.04
C ALA A 189 -17.48 1.87 -12.78
N VAL A 190 -17.28 2.37 -11.55
CA VAL A 190 -15.99 2.77 -10.99
C VAL A 190 -15.92 2.02 -9.67
N GLY A 191 -15.28 0.85 -9.71
CA GLY A 191 -15.04 0.05 -8.51
C GLY A 191 -14.17 0.84 -7.53
N THR A 192 -14.17 0.42 -6.27
CA THR A 192 -13.03 0.67 -5.38
C THR A 192 -11.80 0.03 -6.04
N ASP A 193 -10.73 0.78 -6.29
CA ASP A 193 -9.55 0.26 -7.00
C ASP A 193 -8.80 -0.77 -6.12
N ALA A 194 -8.64 -0.46 -4.82
CA ALA A 194 -7.96 -1.36 -3.89
C ALA A 194 -8.47 -1.21 -2.44
N VAL A 195 -8.64 -2.33 -1.76
CA VAL A 195 -9.02 -2.38 -0.33
C VAL A 195 -8.00 -3.20 0.45
N VAL A 196 -7.41 -2.59 1.48
CA VAL A 196 -6.50 -3.25 2.42
C VAL A 196 -7.08 -3.19 3.83
N LEU A 197 -7.34 -4.35 4.44
CA LEU A 197 -7.87 -4.43 5.81
C LEU A 197 -6.97 -5.30 6.71
N GLN A 198 -6.83 -4.85 7.95
CA GLN A 198 -6.21 -5.61 9.04
C GLN A 198 -7.13 -5.67 10.26
N ASP A 199 -7.12 -6.79 10.97
CA ASP A 199 -7.87 -7.01 12.23
C ASP A 199 -9.38 -6.72 12.06
N THR A 200 -10.03 -7.36 11.08
CA THR A 200 -11.43 -7.08 10.74
C THR A 200 -12.34 -8.27 11.03
N TYR A 201 -13.52 -8.05 11.63
CA TYR A 201 -14.41 -9.18 11.96
C TYR A 201 -15.19 -9.67 10.72
N ALA A 202 -15.77 -8.77 9.94
CA ALA A 202 -16.56 -9.17 8.78
C ALA A 202 -16.48 -8.19 7.62
N VAL A 203 -16.28 -8.75 6.43
CA VAL A 203 -16.19 -8.03 5.15
C VAL A 203 -17.23 -8.58 4.19
N VAL A 204 -18.06 -7.71 3.62
CA VAL A 204 -18.96 -8.05 2.51
C VAL A 204 -18.77 -7.01 1.41
N GLN A 205 -18.22 -7.40 0.26
CA GLN A 205 -17.85 -6.47 -0.82
C GLN A 205 -18.33 -6.94 -2.19
N GLN A 206 -18.55 -6.00 -3.10
CA GLN A 206 -18.92 -6.25 -4.49
C GLN A 206 -18.14 -5.30 -5.42
N ASP A 207 -17.78 -5.77 -6.62
CA ASP A 207 -17.23 -4.98 -7.73
C ASP A 207 -15.98 -4.16 -7.33
N THR A 208 -14.82 -4.80 -7.22
CA THR A 208 -13.53 -4.19 -6.80
C THR A 208 -12.38 -4.87 -7.52
N ASP A 209 -11.34 -4.14 -7.90
CA ASP A 209 -10.25 -4.76 -8.69
C ASP A 209 -9.35 -5.63 -7.80
N ALA A 210 -8.85 -5.10 -6.67
CA ALA A 210 -7.96 -5.84 -5.77
C ALA A 210 -8.36 -5.76 -4.27
N VAL A 211 -8.25 -6.89 -3.57
CA VAL A 211 -8.50 -6.97 -2.12
C VAL A 211 -7.37 -7.73 -1.40
N VAL A 212 -6.79 -7.10 -0.36
CA VAL A 212 -5.80 -7.71 0.53
C VAL A 212 -6.32 -7.69 1.97
N LEU A 213 -6.53 -8.85 2.59
CA LEU A 213 -6.99 -8.94 3.98
C LEU A 213 -6.02 -9.75 4.83
N GLN A 214 -5.75 -9.25 6.04
CA GLN A 214 -5.01 -9.96 7.07
C GLN A 214 -5.84 -10.05 8.35
N ASP A 215 -5.78 -11.20 9.03
CA ASP A 215 -6.43 -11.46 10.32
C ASP A 215 -7.93 -11.08 10.32
N THR A 216 -8.72 -11.80 9.49
CA THR A 216 -10.14 -11.52 9.27
C THR A 216 -11.05 -12.71 9.62
N ASP A 217 -12.12 -12.53 10.38
CA ASP A 217 -12.98 -13.68 10.75
C ASP A 217 -13.85 -14.15 9.56
N ALA A 218 -14.51 -13.24 8.84
CA ALA A 218 -15.44 -13.62 7.77
C ALA A 218 -15.38 -12.70 6.55
N VAL A 219 -15.28 -13.29 5.36
CA VAL A 219 -15.12 -12.59 4.09
C VAL A 219 -16.14 -13.10 3.07
N VAL A 220 -16.91 -12.19 2.48
CA VAL A 220 -17.81 -12.46 1.35
C VAL A 220 -17.57 -11.44 0.26
N LEU A 221 -17.02 -11.86 -0.87
CA LEU A 221 -16.68 -10.94 -1.96
C LEU A 221 -17.29 -11.42 -3.29
N GLN A 222 -17.76 -10.51 -4.14
CA GLN A 222 -18.33 -10.82 -5.46
C GLN A 222 -17.80 -9.86 -6.54
N GLY A 223 -17.38 -10.38 -7.70
CA GLY A 223 -16.89 -9.53 -8.81
C GLY A 223 -15.58 -8.82 -8.43
N THR A 224 -14.54 -9.60 -8.13
CA THR A 224 -13.22 -9.02 -7.84
C THR A 224 -12.15 -9.75 -8.59
N ASP A 225 -11.29 -9.02 -9.28
CA ASP A 225 -10.30 -9.58 -10.18
C ASP A 225 -9.21 -10.33 -9.39
N ALA A 226 -8.62 -9.68 -8.38
CA ALA A 226 -7.55 -10.27 -7.56
C ALA A 226 -7.82 -10.24 -6.04
N VAL A 227 -7.56 -11.37 -5.35
CA VAL A 227 -7.71 -11.48 -3.88
C VAL A 227 -6.49 -12.15 -3.24
N ALA A 228 -5.94 -11.51 -2.20
CA ALA A 228 -4.93 -12.08 -1.32
C ALA A 228 -5.42 -12.08 0.15
N LEU A 229 -5.57 -13.27 0.76
CA LEU A 229 -6.02 -13.40 2.16
C LEU A 229 -4.99 -14.15 3.00
N GLN A 230 -4.75 -13.66 4.20
CA GLN A 230 -3.90 -14.33 5.20
C GLN A 230 -4.60 -14.35 6.57
N GLY A 231 -4.67 -15.52 7.21
CA GLY A 231 -5.23 -15.65 8.56
C GLY A 231 -6.73 -15.38 8.60
N THR A 232 -7.50 -16.13 7.79
CA THR A 232 -8.96 -15.91 7.65
C THR A 232 -9.79 -17.11 8.10
N ASP A 233 -10.84 -16.92 8.89
CA ASP A 233 -11.64 -18.06 9.37
C ASP A 233 -12.61 -18.57 8.28
N ALA A 234 -13.42 -17.70 7.66
CA ALA A 234 -14.42 -18.12 6.67
C ALA A 234 -14.46 -17.22 5.44
N VAL A 235 -14.37 -17.81 4.25
CA VAL A 235 -14.31 -17.10 2.97
C VAL A 235 -15.37 -17.62 1.99
N VAL A 236 -16.10 -16.69 1.37
CA VAL A 236 -16.99 -16.96 0.23
C VAL A 236 -16.68 -15.98 -0.90
N LEU A 237 -16.19 -16.50 -2.03
CA LEU A 237 -15.82 -15.71 -3.21
C LEU A 237 -16.68 -16.13 -4.41
N GLN A 238 -17.16 -15.16 -5.19
CA GLN A 238 -17.85 -15.37 -6.48
C GLN A 238 -17.29 -14.44 -7.56
N ASP A 239 -17.25 -14.92 -8.82
CA ASP A 239 -16.87 -14.17 -10.04
C ASP A 239 -15.48 -13.50 -9.91
N ARG A 240 -14.39 -14.25 -10.13
CA ARG A 240 -12.99 -13.78 -9.96
C ARG A 240 -12.00 -14.32 -10.99
N ASP A 241 -10.91 -13.58 -11.20
CA ASP A 241 -9.83 -14.01 -12.08
C ASP A 241 -8.74 -14.76 -11.28
N ALA A 242 -8.23 -14.20 -10.17
CA ALA A 242 -7.14 -14.81 -9.39
C ALA A 242 -7.32 -14.70 -7.85
N GLY A 243 -6.97 -15.78 -7.13
CA GLY A 243 -7.01 -15.81 -5.66
C GLY A 243 -5.84 -16.55 -5.00
N VAL A 244 -5.23 -15.93 -3.99
CA VAL A 244 -4.20 -16.53 -3.12
C VAL A 244 -4.68 -16.46 -1.67
N LEU A 245 -4.90 -17.62 -1.04
CA LEU A 245 -5.32 -17.66 0.37
C LEU A 245 -4.37 -18.54 1.18
N GLN A 246 -3.90 -18.00 2.29
CA GLN A 246 -3.03 -18.68 3.27
C GLN A 246 -3.69 -18.68 4.64
N ASP A 247 -3.42 -19.71 5.44
CA ASP A 247 -3.91 -19.85 6.83
C ASP A 247 -5.42 -19.62 6.93
N THR A 248 -6.21 -20.38 6.16
CA THR A 248 -7.67 -20.17 6.07
C THR A 248 -8.48 -21.37 6.56
N TYR A 249 -9.46 -21.19 7.45
CA TYR A 249 -10.19 -22.36 8.00
C TYR A 249 -11.23 -22.93 7.01
N ALA A 250 -12.07 -22.10 6.38
CA ALA A 250 -13.08 -22.58 5.43
C ALA A 250 -13.23 -21.67 4.21
N VAL A 251 -13.20 -22.25 3.00
CA VAL A 251 -13.29 -21.53 1.73
C VAL A 251 -14.40 -22.09 0.85
N VAL A 252 -15.20 -21.20 0.28
CA VAL A 252 -16.16 -21.50 -0.80
C VAL A 252 -15.89 -20.55 -1.98
N LEU A 253 -15.49 -21.07 -3.14
CA LEU A 253 -15.32 -20.27 -4.36
C LEU A 253 -16.30 -20.72 -5.44
N GLN A 254 -16.80 -19.77 -6.22
CA GLN A 254 -17.64 -20.03 -7.39
C GLN A 254 -17.18 -19.17 -8.57
N ASP A 255 -17.08 -19.77 -9.75
CA ASP A 255 -16.73 -19.11 -11.01
C ASP A 255 -15.42 -18.30 -10.84
N THR A 256 -14.30 -19.00 -10.70
CA THR A 256 -12.96 -18.44 -10.42
C THR A 256 -11.93 -19.03 -11.37
N ASP A 257 -11.16 -18.22 -12.12
CA ASP A 257 -10.25 -18.77 -13.13
C ASP A 257 -9.05 -19.51 -12.48
N ALA A 258 -8.26 -18.83 -11.64
CA ALA A 258 -7.09 -19.43 -10.97
C ALA A 258 -7.10 -19.26 -9.44
N VAL A 259 -6.81 -20.34 -8.70
CA VAL A 259 -6.63 -20.26 -7.24
C VAL A 259 -5.44 -21.04 -6.70
N VAL A 260 -4.68 -20.42 -5.79
CA VAL A 260 -3.70 -21.08 -4.93
C VAL A 260 -4.14 -20.98 -3.49
N LEU A 261 -4.33 -22.13 -2.85
CA LEU A 261 -4.65 -22.21 -1.44
C LEU A 261 -3.50 -22.94 -0.73
N GLN A 262 -3.05 -22.41 0.41
CA GLN A 262 -2.10 -23.06 1.33
C GLN A 262 -2.67 -23.08 2.75
N ASP A 263 -2.35 -24.12 3.53
CA ASP A 263 -2.77 -24.28 4.93
C ASP A 263 -4.27 -24.00 5.14
N THR A 264 -5.12 -24.77 4.45
CA THR A 264 -6.57 -24.57 4.47
C THR A 264 -7.31 -25.80 4.99
N ASP A 265 -8.17 -25.69 6.00
CA ASP A 265 -8.84 -26.90 6.52
C ASP A 265 -9.90 -27.43 5.53
N ALA A 266 -10.89 -26.61 5.15
CA ALA A 266 -12.02 -27.05 4.33
C ALA A 266 -12.24 -26.18 3.08
N VAL A 267 -12.36 -26.81 1.91
CA VAL A 267 -12.50 -26.12 0.62
C VAL A 267 -13.67 -26.68 -0.19
N VAL A 268 -14.50 -25.79 -0.75
CA VAL A 268 -15.55 -26.11 -1.73
C VAL A 268 -15.42 -25.19 -2.95
N LEU A 269 -15.11 -25.75 -4.12
CA LEU A 269 -14.96 -24.99 -5.37
C LEU A 269 -16.00 -25.43 -6.41
N GLN A 270 -16.52 -24.46 -7.16
CA GLN A 270 -17.47 -24.72 -8.24
C GLN A 270 -17.17 -23.83 -9.45
N GLY A 271 -16.85 -24.41 -10.61
CA GLY A 271 -16.48 -23.63 -11.80
C GLY A 271 -15.12 -22.98 -11.60
N THR A 272 -14.05 -23.78 -11.68
CA THR A 272 -12.68 -23.28 -11.51
C THR A 272 -11.77 -23.82 -12.59
N ASP A 273 -11.09 -22.98 -13.34
CA ASP A 273 -10.31 -23.44 -14.49
C ASP A 273 -9.02 -24.14 -14.01
N ALA A 274 -8.20 -23.46 -13.19
CA ALA A 274 -6.97 -24.01 -12.62
C ALA A 274 -6.86 -23.84 -11.10
N MET A 275 -6.34 -24.86 -10.40
CA MET A 275 -6.08 -24.76 -8.97
C MET A 275 -4.85 -25.52 -8.47
N VAL A 276 -4.19 -24.97 -7.44
CA VAL A 276 -3.19 -25.68 -6.64
C VAL A 276 -3.52 -25.60 -5.15
N LEU A 277 -3.59 -26.77 -4.52
CA LEU A 277 -3.99 -26.96 -3.13
C LEU A 277 -2.91 -27.74 -2.37
N GLN A 278 -2.20 -27.09 -1.43
CA GLN A 278 -1.28 -27.74 -0.45
C GLN A 278 -1.76 -27.69 1.01
N ASP A 279 -1.59 -28.79 1.76
CA ASP A 279 -1.94 -28.96 3.19
C ASP A 279 -3.44 -28.74 3.51
N ARG A 280 -4.26 -29.80 3.36
CA ARG A 280 -5.74 -29.73 3.48
C ARG A 280 -6.40 -30.89 4.24
N ASP A 281 -7.48 -30.57 4.96
CA ASP A 281 -8.31 -31.58 5.63
C ASP A 281 -9.44 -32.12 4.73
N ALA A 282 -10.17 -31.24 4.02
CA ALA A 282 -11.30 -31.65 3.20
C ALA A 282 -11.52 -30.77 1.96
N VAL A 283 -11.64 -31.39 0.78
CA VAL A 283 -11.85 -30.70 -0.50
C VAL A 283 -13.05 -31.27 -1.25
N VAL A 284 -13.92 -30.39 -1.74
CA VAL A 284 -15.03 -30.71 -2.66
C VAL A 284 -14.94 -29.83 -3.91
N LEU A 285 -14.76 -30.41 -5.09
CA LEU A 285 -14.70 -29.67 -6.36
C LEU A 285 -15.80 -30.13 -7.33
N GLN A 286 -16.36 -29.17 -8.06
CA GLN A 286 -17.33 -29.44 -9.13
C GLN A 286 -17.08 -28.53 -10.34
N GLY A 287 -16.88 -29.11 -11.53
CA GLY A 287 -16.66 -28.31 -12.75
C GLY A 287 -15.30 -27.63 -12.71
N THR A 288 -14.23 -28.41 -12.83
CA THR A 288 -12.86 -27.91 -12.79
C THR A 288 -12.08 -28.43 -13.99
N ASP A 289 -11.27 -27.61 -14.64
CA ASP A 289 -10.55 -28.06 -15.83
C ASP A 289 -9.23 -28.77 -15.44
N ALA A 290 -8.38 -28.12 -14.64
CA ALA A 290 -7.12 -28.70 -14.15
C ALA A 290 -6.91 -28.45 -12.64
N GLY A 291 -6.40 -29.45 -11.91
CA GLY A 291 -6.10 -29.29 -10.48
C GLY A 291 -4.96 -30.17 -9.96
N VAL A 292 -4.12 -29.60 -9.10
CA VAL A 292 -3.08 -30.33 -8.34
C VAL A 292 -3.33 -30.19 -6.84
N LEU A 293 -3.47 -31.35 -6.18
CA LEU A 293 -3.74 -31.46 -4.75
C LEU A 293 -2.61 -32.26 -4.08
N GLN A 294 -1.93 -31.65 -3.11
CA GLN A 294 -0.90 -32.26 -2.29
C GLN A 294 -1.34 -32.25 -0.81
N ASP A 295 -0.92 -33.26 -0.04
CA ASP A 295 -1.15 -33.39 1.40
C ASP A 295 -2.61 -33.15 1.81
N THR A 296 -3.54 -33.92 1.21
CA THR A 296 -4.98 -33.73 1.41
C THR A 296 -5.68 -34.94 2.03
N TYR A 297 -6.30 -34.78 3.20
CA TYR A 297 -6.91 -35.90 3.92
C TYR A 297 -8.17 -36.47 3.22
N ALA A 298 -9.13 -35.63 2.79
CA ALA A 298 -10.33 -36.10 2.11
C ALA A 298 -10.68 -35.28 0.87
N VAL A 299 -10.91 -35.95 -0.27
CA VAL A 299 -11.15 -35.31 -1.57
C VAL A 299 -12.40 -35.89 -2.23
N VAL A 300 -13.33 -35.02 -2.66
CA VAL A 300 -14.51 -35.38 -3.47
C VAL A 300 -14.57 -34.50 -4.69
N LEU A 301 -14.39 -35.07 -5.88
CA LEU A 301 -14.36 -34.29 -7.11
C LEU A 301 -15.43 -34.80 -8.09
N GLN A 302 -16.15 -33.91 -8.79
CA GLN A 302 -17.15 -34.23 -9.83
C GLN A 302 -16.95 -33.37 -11.07
N GLU A 303 -17.11 -33.95 -12.27
CA GLU A 303 -17.02 -33.21 -13.54
C GLU A 303 -15.71 -32.41 -13.62
N THR A 304 -14.57 -33.09 -13.53
CA THR A 304 -13.26 -32.45 -13.71
C THR A 304 -12.49 -33.19 -14.78
N ASP A 305 -11.78 -32.44 -15.58
CA ASP A 305 -11.07 -32.87 -16.76
C ASP A 305 -9.77 -33.61 -16.35
N ALA A 306 -8.79 -32.89 -15.77
CA ALA A 306 -7.53 -33.46 -15.28
C ALA A 306 -7.31 -33.24 -13.77
N VAL A 307 -6.84 -34.27 -13.05
CA VAL A 307 -6.38 -34.09 -11.66
C VAL A 307 -5.14 -34.90 -11.33
N VAL A 308 -4.20 -34.27 -10.61
CA VAL A 308 -3.07 -34.93 -9.95
C VAL A 308 -3.21 -34.81 -8.43
N LEU A 309 -3.14 -35.96 -7.76
CA LEU A 309 -3.32 -36.10 -6.31
C LEU A 309 -2.11 -36.82 -5.72
N GLN A 310 -1.46 -36.17 -4.77
CA GLN A 310 -0.33 -36.72 -4.02
C GLN A 310 -0.65 -36.72 -2.53
N ASP A 311 -0.18 -37.75 -1.81
CA ASP A 311 -0.24 -37.83 -0.35
C ASP A 311 -1.66 -37.57 0.22
N SER A 312 -2.62 -38.40 -0.20
CA SER A 312 -4.04 -38.21 0.13
C SER A 312 -4.67 -39.41 0.86
N ASP A 313 -5.49 -39.20 1.89
CA ASP A 313 -6.03 -40.33 2.67
C ASP A 313 -7.26 -40.98 2.00
N ALA A 314 -8.26 -40.18 1.59
CA ALA A 314 -9.51 -40.68 1.02
C ALA A 314 -9.98 -39.85 -0.18
N VAL A 315 -10.15 -40.50 -1.33
CA VAL A 315 -10.50 -39.83 -2.60
C VAL A 315 -11.75 -40.45 -3.23
N VAL A 316 -12.71 -39.61 -3.64
CA VAL A 316 -13.88 -39.98 -4.45
C VAL A 316 -13.91 -39.15 -5.72
N LEU A 317 -13.77 -39.79 -6.87
CA LEU A 317 -13.82 -39.14 -8.19
C LEU A 317 -15.02 -39.66 -9.00
N GLN A 318 -15.78 -38.74 -9.60
CA GLN A 318 -16.87 -39.06 -10.51
C GLN A 318 -16.76 -38.27 -11.83
N ASP A 319 -16.99 -38.95 -12.96
CA ASP A 319 -17.09 -38.40 -14.32
C ASP A 319 -15.85 -37.54 -14.70
N ARG A 320 -14.75 -38.21 -15.09
CA ARG A 320 -13.44 -37.59 -15.42
C ARG A 320 -12.77 -38.15 -16.66
N ASP A 321 -11.92 -37.34 -17.27
CA ASP A 321 -11.09 -37.76 -18.40
C ASP A 321 -9.79 -38.41 -17.92
N ALA A 322 -9.01 -37.76 -17.05
CA ALA A 322 -7.78 -38.34 -16.50
C ALA A 322 -7.57 -38.09 -15.00
N ALA A 323 -7.00 -39.08 -14.30
CA ALA A 323 -6.60 -38.95 -12.90
C ALA A 323 -5.27 -39.67 -12.61
N VAL A 324 -4.31 -38.96 -11.99
CA VAL A 324 -3.07 -39.55 -11.47
C VAL A 324 -3.04 -39.42 -9.94
N LEU A 325 -2.95 -40.55 -9.25
CA LEU A 325 -2.94 -40.61 -7.78
C LEU A 325 -1.67 -41.31 -7.29
N GLN A 326 -0.91 -40.65 -6.44
CA GLN A 326 0.27 -41.18 -5.78
C GLN A 326 0.06 -41.17 -4.26
N ASP A 327 0.58 -42.19 -3.57
CA ASP A 327 0.58 -42.29 -2.10
C ASP A 327 -0.79 -42.04 -1.45
N THR A 328 -1.83 -42.73 -1.97
CA THR A 328 -3.23 -42.51 -1.52
C THR A 328 -3.78 -43.69 -0.70
N ASP A 329 -4.46 -43.49 0.43
CA ASP A 329 -4.94 -44.65 1.23
C ASP A 329 -6.17 -45.34 0.61
N ALA A 330 -7.25 -44.60 0.33
CA ALA A 330 -8.51 -45.16 -0.17
C ALA A 330 -9.10 -44.38 -1.34
N VAL A 331 -9.43 -45.08 -2.44
CA VAL A 331 -9.93 -44.43 -3.66
C VAL A 331 -11.23 -45.08 -4.16
N VAL A 332 -12.20 -44.25 -4.52
CA VAL A 332 -13.42 -44.64 -5.27
C VAL A 332 -13.48 -43.85 -6.57
N LEU A 333 -13.38 -44.51 -7.73
CA LEU A 333 -13.58 -43.86 -9.04
C LEU A 333 -14.85 -44.38 -9.73
N GLN A 334 -15.63 -43.47 -10.31
CA GLN A 334 -16.82 -43.80 -11.08
C GLN A 334 -16.86 -42.98 -12.39
N GLY A 335 -16.84 -43.65 -13.54
CA GLY A 335 -16.90 -42.95 -14.85
C GLY A 335 -15.60 -42.19 -15.15
N THR A 336 -14.46 -42.87 -15.13
CA THR A 336 -13.15 -42.25 -15.42
C THR A 336 -12.54 -42.87 -16.66
N ASP A 337 -12.11 -42.09 -17.63
CA ASP A 337 -11.54 -42.65 -18.87
C ASP A 337 -10.14 -43.23 -18.63
N ALA A 338 -9.18 -42.46 -18.12
CA ALA A 338 -7.84 -42.94 -17.78
C ALA A 338 -7.50 -42.71 -16.30
N ALA A 339 -6.95 -43.73 -15.63
CA ALA A 339 -6.48 -43.60 -14.25
C ALA A 339 -5.13 -44.29 -14.01
N VAL A 340 -4.16 -43.58 -13.43
CA VAL A 340 -2.89 -44.16 -12.96
C VAL A 340 -2.83 -44.00 -11.44
N LEU A 341 -2.71 -45.11 -10.72
CA LEU A 341 -2.62 -45.07 -9.27
C LEU A 341 -1.36 -45.82 -8.80
N GLN A 342 -0.43 -45.12 -8.17
CA GLN A 342 0.77 -45.67 -7.53
C GLN A 342 0.63 -45.68 -6.00
N ASP A 343 1.15 -46.73 -5.36
CA ASP A 343 1.25 -46.92 -3.90
C ASP A 343 -0.03 -46.68 -3.07
N THR A 344 -1.21 -46.88 -3.68
CA THR A 344 -2.50 -46.76 -2.98
C THR A 344 -2.89 -47.99 -2.14
N TYR A 345 -3.47 -47.84 -0.96
CA TYR A 345 -3.81 -49.03 -0.15
C TYR A 345 -5.04 -49.80 -0.66
N ALA A 346 -6.18 -49.13 -0.87
CA ALA A 346 -7.45 -49.72 -1.28
C ALA A 346 -8.16 -48.96 -2.42
N VAL A 347 -8.65 -49.70 -3.43
CA VAL A 347 -9.29 -49.08 -4.62
C VAL A 347 -10.62 -49.76 -4.98
N VAL A 348 -11.64 -48.94 -5.26
CA VAL A 348 -12.92 -49.34 -5.87
C VAL A 348 -13.13 -48.59 -7.17
N LEU A 349 -13.21 -49.27 -8.32
CA LEU A 349 -13.53 -48.63 -9.61
C LEU A 349 -14.82 -49.17 -10.21
N GLN A 350 -15.60 -48.28 -10.82
CA GLN A 350 -16.80 -48.63 -11.58
C GLN A 350 -16.88 -47.82 -12.88
N GLY A 351 -16.88 -48.50 -14.04
CA GLY A 351 -17.00 -47.82 -15.33
C GLY A 351 -15.75 -47.01 -15.68
N THR A 352 -14.60 -47.67 -15.71
CA THR A 352 -13.30 -47.05 -16.03
C THR A 352 -12.75 -47.63 -17.32
N TYR A 353 -12.25 -46.80 -18.26
CA TYR A 353 -11.81 -47.30 -19.56
C TYR A 353 -10.42 -47.98 -19.48
N ALA A 354 -9.40 -47.27 -19.00
CA ALA A 354 -8.05 -47.78 -18.80
C ALA A 354 -7.52 -47.48 -17.38
N VAL A 355 -6.91 -48.48 -16.71
CA VAL A 355 -6.28 -48.27 -15.40
C VAL A 355 -4.94 -48.99 -15.23
N VAL A 356 -3.98 -48.30 -14.61
CA VAL A 356 -2.70 -48.87 -14.14
C VAL A 356 -2.62 -48.80 -12.62
N LEU A 357 -2.43 -49.95 -11.96
CA LEU A 357 -2.33 -50.07 -10.50
C LEU A 357 -1.00 -50.71 -10.09
N GLN A 358 -0.22 -50.02 -9.24
CA GLN A 358 1.08 -50.48 -8.72
C GLN A 358 1.14 -50.39 -7.19
N GLY A 359 1.58 -51.44 -6.49
CA GLY A 359 1.87 -51.38 -5.04
C GLY A 359 0.66 -51.49 -4.08
N LYS A 360 -0.37 -52.29 -4.41
CA LYS A 360 -1.69 -52.26 -3.70
C LYS A 360 -1.95 -53.46 -2.79
N ASP A 361 -2.75 -53.30 -1.72
CA ASP A 361 -3.16 -54.42 -0.86
C ASP A 361 -4.51 -55.03 -1.27
N ALA A 362 -5.50 -54.20 -1.65
CA ALA A 362 -6.83 -54.66 -2.05
C ALA A 362 -7.46 -53.83 -3.18
N ALA A 363 -8.03 -54.49 -4.20
CA ALA A 363 -8.75 -53.81 -5.28
C ALA A 363 -10.05 -54.52 -5.69
N VAL A 364 -11.13 -53.75 -5.86
CA VAL A 364 -12.41 -54.19 -6.43
C VAL A 364 -12.66 -53.35 -7.67
N LEU A 365 -12.72 -53.96 -8.84
CA LEU A 365 -13.07 -53.22 -10.05
C LEU A 365 -14.28 -53.84 -10.76
N GLN A 366 -15.15 -53.04 -11.35
CA GLN A 366 -16.37 -53.44 -12.05
C GLN A 366 -16.50 -52.63 -13.34
N ASP A 367 -16.95 -53.26 -14.42
CA ASP A 367 -17.13 -52.61 -15.73
C ASP A 367 -15.87 -51.85 -16.19
N THR A 368 -14.69 -52.49 -16.09
CA THR A 368 -13.38 -51.89 -16.43
C THR A 368 -12.82 -52.55 -17.70
N TYR A 369 -12.43 -51.76 -18.71
CA TYR A 369 -12.05 -52.28 -20.02
C TYR A 369 -10.64 -52.91 -20.03
N ALA A 370 -9.61 -52.13 -19.67
CA ALA A 370 -8.21 -52.55 -19.62
C ALA A 370 -7.59 -52.31 -18.22
N VAL A 371 -6.90 -53.33 -17.67
CA VAL A 371 -6.30 -53.26 -16.33
C VAL A 371 -4.87 -53.83 -16.33
N VAL A 372 -3.90 -53.01 -15.91
CA VAL A 372 -2.52 -53.42 -15.62
C VAL A 372 -2.30 -53.42 -14.11
N LEU A 373 -1.85 -54.55 -13.55
CA LEU A 373 -1.63 -54.71 -12.11
C LEU A 373 -0.23 -55.24 -11.79
N GLN A 374 0.54 -54.45 -11.04
CA GLN A 374 1.88 -54.79 -10.57
C GLN A 374 1.92 -54.84 -9.03
N SER A 375 2.62 -55.83 -8.47
CA SER A 375 2.88 -55.96 -7.01
C SER A 375 1.67 -55.77 -6.10
N THR A 376 0.54 -56.41 -6.42
CA THR A 376 -0.74 -56.16 -5.72
C THR A 376 -1.27 -57.41 -4.99
N GLY A 377 -1.73 -57.30 -3.75
CA GLY A 377 -2.21 -58.41 -2.90
C GLY A 377 -3.48 -59.13 -3.38
N ALA A 378 -4.66 -58.68 -2.93
CA ALA A 378 -5.95 -59.33 -3.14
C ALA A 378 -6.86 -58.55 -4.11
N VAL A 379 -7.31 -59.18 -5.20
CA VAL A 379 -8.10 -58.49 -6.23
C VAL A 379 -9.37 -59.25 -6.64
N ALA A 380 -10.49 -58.53 -6.72
CA ALA A 380 -11.77 -59.01 -7.21
C ALA A 380 -12.12 -58.38 -8.57
N LEU A 381 -12.30 -59.24 -9.59
CA LEU A 381 -12.55 -58.84 -10.98
C LEU A 381 -13.89 -59.42 -11.47
N GLN A 382 -14.74 -58.59 -12.08
CA GLN A 382 -16.04 -58.89 -12.70
C GLN A 382 -16.21 -58.10 -14.02
N ASP A 383 -16.66 -58.77 -15.08
CA ASP A 383 -16.98 -58.17 -16.38
C ASP A 383 -15.83 -57.33 -17.00
N ARG A 384 -14.79 -57.99 -17.55
CA ARG A 384 -13.60 -57.34 -18.16
C ARG A 384 -13.13 -58.01 -19.45
N ASP A 385 -12.49 -57.21 -20.32
CA ASP A 385 -11.97 -57.69 -21.60
C ASP A 385 -10.48 -58.12 -21.54
N ALA A 386 -9.60 -57.35 -20.87
CA ALA A 386 -8.16 -57.66 -20.74
C ALA A 386 -7.60 -57.41 -19.33
N VAL A 387 -6.81 -58.35 -18.80
CA VAL A 387 -6.20 -58.27 -17.45
C VAL A 387 -4.76 -58.77 -17.47
N VAL A 388 -3.81 -57.95 -17.02
CA VAL A 388 -2.40 -58.35 -16.81
C VAL A 388 -2.09 -58.41 -15.31
N LEU A 389 -1.59 -59.56 -14.82
CA LEU A 389 -1.25 -59.80 -13.42
C LEU A 389 0.24 -60.16 -13.30
N GLN A 390 1.01 -59.41 -12.50
CA GLN A 390 2.39 -59.74 -12.12
C GLN A 390 2.51 -59.89 -10.59
N ASP A 391 3.35 -60.83 -10.15
CA ASP A 391 3.73 -61.11 -8.74
C ASP A 391 2.57 -61.15 -7.71
N ARG A 392 1.78 -62.23 -7.68
CA ARG A 392 0.60 -62.36 -6.79
C ARG A 392 0.46 -63.69 -6.02
N ASP A 393 -0.23 -63.60 -4.88
CA ASP A 393 -0.57 -64.73 -3.99
C ASP A 393 -1.92 -65.42 -4.29
N ALA A 394 -2.96 -64.70 -4.76
CA ALA A 394 -4.24 -65.28 -5.18
C ALA A 394 -5.08 -64.33 -6.06
N ALA A 395 -5.62 -64.84 -7.18
CA ALA A 395 -6.55 -64.12 -8.05
C ALA A 395 -7.75 -65.01 -8.44
N VAL A 396 -8.96 -64.43 -8.46
CA VAL A 396 -10.17 -65.09 -8.95
C VAL A 396 -10.72 -64.27 -10.10
N THR A 397 -10.57 -64.77 -11.33
CA THR A 397 -11.15 -64.21 -12.55
C THR A 397 -12.32 -65.07 -13.02
N GLN A 398 -13.36 -64.45 -13.53
CA GLN A 398 -14.41 -65.10 -14.32
C GLN A 398 -14.59 -64.27 -15.59
N ASP A 399 -14.68 -64.96 -16.74
CA ASP A 399 -14.85 -64.40 -18.09
C ASP A 399 -13.71 -63.44 -18.56
N THR A 400 -12.63 -63.98 -19.17
CA THR A 400 -11.42 -63.22 -19.62
C THR A 400 -10.92 -63.73 -20.99
N TYR A 401 -10.43 -62.84 -21.89
CA TYR A 401 -10.25 -63.14 -23.32
C TYR A 401 -8.80 -63.33 -23.90
N ALA A 402 -7.68 -63.20 -23.14
CA ALA A 402 -6.29 -63.31 -23.71
C ALA A 402 -5.21 -64.07 -22.86
N VAL A 403 -4.06 -64.45 -23.49
CA VAL A 403 -3.10 -65.53 -23.10
C VAL A 403 -1.61 -65.08 -23.04
N VAL A 404 -0.82 -65.65 -22.10
CA VAL A 404 0.64 -65.47 -21.89
C VAL A 404 1.50 -66.43 -22.74
N LEU A 405 2.63 -65.98 -23.34
CA LEU A 405 3.58 -66.83 -24.11
C LEU A 405 5.06 -66.59 -23.75
N GLN A 406 5.82 -67.68 -23.51
CA GLN A 406 7.24 -67.68 -23.12
C GLN A 406 8.21 -68.10 -24.24
N GLY A 407 9.31 -67.34 -24.39
CA GLY A 407 10.58 -67.75 -25.00
C GLY A 407 10.64 -67.85 -26.53
N THR A 408 11.06 -66.77 -27.21
CA THR A 408 11.66 -66.79 -28.57
C THR A 408 12.29 -65.44 -28.94
N ASP A 409 13.44 -65.49 -29.60
CA ASP A 409 14.39 -64.38 -29.82
C ASP A 409 13.87 -63.16 -30.62
N THR A 410 12.79 -63.27 -31.39
CA THR A 410 12.17 -62.13 -32.10
C THR A 410 10.69 -62.40 -32.35
N VAL A 411 9.83 -61.40 -32.15
CA VAL A 411 8.38 -61.51 -32.33
C VAL A 411 7.87 -60.32 -33.15
N VAL A 412 7.18 -60.63 -34.26
CA VAL A 412 6.39 -59.68 -35.04
C VAL A 412 4.97 -60.21 -35.04
N LEU A 413 4.06 -59.47 -34.42
CA LEU A 413 2.64 -59.80 -34.38
C LEU A 413 1.85 -58.67 -35.05
N GLN A 414 0.82 -59.06 -35.78
CA GLN A 414 -0.17 -58.19 -36.39
C GLN A 414 -1.53 -58.70 -35.92
N ASP A 415 -2.48 -57.80 -35.65
CA ASP A 415 -3.85 -58.12 -35.26
C ASP A 415 -3.96 -59.02 -34.01
N THR A 416 -3.38 -58.62 -32.87
CA THR A 416 -3.37 -59.44 -31.65
C THR A 416 -3.86 -58.66 -30.42
N TYR A 417 -4.91 -59.14 -29.74
CA TYR A 417 -5.63 -58.38 -28.70
C TYR A 417 -4.84 -58.09 -27.40
N ALA A 418 -4.03 -59.01 -26.88
CA ALA A 418 -3.13 -58.73 -25.75
C ALA A 418 -1.91 -59.65 -25.79
N VAL A 419 -0.71 -59.09 -25.51
CA VAL A 419 0.56 -59.81 -25.61
C VAL A 419 1.43 -59.52 -24.39
N ALA A 420 1.98 -60.55 -23.75
CA ALA A 420 3.00 -60.44 -22.71
C ALA A 420 4.28 -61.14 -23.16
N LEU A 421 5.41 -60.42 -23.16
CA LEU A 421 6.70 -60.85 -23.71
C LEU A 421 7.83 -60.62 -22.69
N GLN A 422 8.68 -61.64 -22.45
CA GLN A 422 9.79 -61.59 -21.49
C GLN A 422 11.10 -62.03 -22.17
N ASP A 423 12.23 -61.38 -21.83
CA ASP A 423 13.62 -61.63 -22.28
C ASP A 423 13.80 -61.60 -23.82
N ARG A 424 13.85 -60.41 -24.46
CA ARG A 424 13.97 -60.28 -25.93
C ARG A 424 14.86 -59.13 -26.39
N ASP A 425 15.52 -59.28 -27.54
CA ASP A 425 16.44 -58.25 -28.02
C ASP A 425 15.73 -57.04 -28.70
N ALA A 426 14.56 -57.24 -29.34
CA ALA A 426 13.79 -56.17 -29.98
C ALA A 426 12.34 -56.58 -30.29
N ALA A 427 11.39 -55.64 -30.20
CA ALA A 427 9.98 -55.85 -30.54
C ALA A 427 9.41 -54.73 -31.44
N VAL A 428 8.68 -55.12 -32.49
CA VAL A 428 7.89 -54.22 -33.35
C VAL A 428 6.48 -54.78 -33.44
N LEU A 429 5.50 -54.03 -32.95
CA LEU A 429 4.09 -54.45 -32.90
C LEU A 429 3.21 -53.36 -33.50
N GLN A 430 2.21 -53.79 -34.26
CA GLN A 430 1.18 -52.95 -34.86
C GLN A 430 -0.19 -53.53 -34.50
N ASP A 431 -1.15 -52.66 -34.17
CA ASP A 431 -2.54 -53.02 -33.88
C ASP A 431 -2.67 -54.05 -32.73
N THR A 432 -2.12 -53.72 -31.56
CA THR A 432 -2.12 -54.58 -30.35
C THR A 432 -2.78 -53.83 -29.19
N TYR A 433 -3.85 -54.28 -28.53
CA TYR A 433 -4.57 -53.40 -27.59
C TYR A 433 -3.87 -53.17 -26.23
N ALA A 434 -3.12 -54.15 -25.71
CA ALA A 434 -2.37 -54.02 -24.45
C ALA A 434 -1.07 -54.83 -24.48
N LEU A 435 0.03 -54.23 -24.01
CA LEU A 435 1.37 -54.83 -24.07
C LEU A 435 2.15 -54.66 -22.76
N VAL A 436 2.78 -55.75 -22.30
CA VAL A 436 3.78 -55.70 -21.23
C VAL A 436 5.07 -56.41 -21.67
N LEU A 437 6.20 -55.69 -21.57
CA LEU A 437 7.55 -56.17 -21.89
C LEU A 437 8.49 -56.03 -20.70
N GLN A 438 9.35 -57.03 -20.51
CA GLN A 438 10.40 -57.01 -19.48
C GLN A 438 11.74 -57.45 -20.10
N GLY A 439 12.78 -56.64 -19.89
CA GLY A 439 14.15 -56.93 -20.36
C GLY A 439 14.26 -56.93 -21.88
N THR A 440 13.91 -55.80 -22.51
CA THR A 440 13.96 -55.64 -23.98
C THR A 440 14.78 -54.43 -24.36
N ASP A 441 15.78 -54.56 -25.24
CA ASP A 441 16.71 -53.46 -25.52
C ASP A 441 16.02 -52.29 -26.27
N ALA A 442 15.16 -52.54 -27.27
CA ALA A 442 14.49 -51.45 -28.01
C ALA A 442 13.06 -51.80 -28.45
N VAL A 443 12.14 -50.84 -28.29
CA VAL A 443 10.70 -51.03 -28.51
C VAL A 443 10.11 -49.89 -29.34
N VAL A 444 9.44 -50.25 -30.45
CA VAL A 444 8.65 -49.32 -31.27
C VAL A 444 7.25 -49.89 -31.46
N LEU A 445 6.22 -49.15 -31.06
CA LEU A 445 4.83 -49.59 -31.08
C LEU A 445 3.95 -48.53 -31.77
N GLN A 446 2.98 -48.97 -32.58
CA GLN A 446 1.95 -48.09 -33.18
C GLN A 446 0.56 -48.70 -33.01
N GLY A 447 -0.41 -47.90 -32.55
CA GLY A 447 -1.82 -48.29 -32.35
C GLY A 447 -2.00 -49.34 -31.23
N THR A 448 -1.69 -48.98 -29.98
CA THR A 448 -1.74 -49.94 -28.85
C THR A 448 -2.18 -49.31 -27.54
N GLY A 449 -3.45 -49.44 -27.14
CA GLY A 449 -4.06 -48.73 -25.99
C GLY A 449 -3.18 -48.54 -24.74
N GLY A 450 -2.91 -49.61 -23.97
CA GLY A 450 -2.13 -49.51 -22.72
C GLY A 450 -0.75 -50.20 -22.77
N VAL A 451 0.30 -49.54 -22.26
CA VAL A 451 1.67 -50.07 -22.26
C VAL A 451 2.38 -49.92 -20.91
N ALA A 452 2.96 -51.01 -20.42
CA ALA A 452 3.89 -51.00 -19.29
C ALA A 452 5.21 -51.70 -19.66
N LEU A 453 6.36 -51.00 -19.52
CA LEU A 453 7.69 -51.54 -19.85
C LEU A 453 8.64 -51.42 -18.64
N GLN A 454 9.50 -52.42 -18.43
CA GLN A 454 10.54 -52.42 -17.41
C GLN A 454 11.89 -52.86 -17.99
N GLY A 455 12.95 -52.08 -17.72
CA GLY A 455 14.32 -52.37 -18.17
C GLY A 455 14.47 -52.36 -19.69
N THR A 456 14.13 -51.22 -20.31
CA THR A 456 14.18 -51.02 -21.78
C THR A 456 14.99 -49.78 -22.14
N ASP A 457 16.00 -49.93 -23.01
CA ASP A 457 17.00 -48.90 -23.32
C ASP A 457 16.50 -47.78 -24.29
N ALA A 458 15.42 -47.98 -25.04
CA ALA A 458 14.82 -46.91 -25.85
C ALA A 458 13.38 -47.22 -26.22
N VAL A 459 12.48 -46.25 -26.01
CA VAL A 459 11.04 -46.42 -26.23
C VAL A 459 10.48 -45.30 -27.11
N VAL A 460 9.79 -45.69 -28.18
CA VAL A 460 8.98 -44.77 -29.02
C VAL A 460 7.54 -45.28 -29.12
N LEU A 461 6.59 -44.54 -28.57
CA LEU A 461 5.15 -44.87 -28.59
C LEU A 461 4.33 -43.75 -29.26
N GLN A 462 3.27 -44.17 -29.96
CA GLN A 462 2.28 -43.28 -30.60
C GLN A 462 0.86 -43.86 -30.43
N ASP A 463 -0.14 -42.98 -30.28
CA ASP A 463 -1.57 -43.26 -30.13
C ASP A 463 -1.89 -44.18 -28.94
N ARG A 464 -1.94 -43.63 -27.71
CA ARG A 464 -2.05 -44.37 -26.45
C ARG A 464 -3.03 -43.78 -25.45
N ASP A 465 -3.64 -44.65 -24.65
CA ASP A 465 -4.52 -44.22 -23.57
C ASP A 465 -3.71 -44.07 -22.25
N ALA A 466 -2.77 -45.00 -21.97
CA ALA A 466 -1.95 -44.93 -20.75
C ALA A 466 -0.58 -45.61 -20.89
N VAL A 467 0.47 -44.95 -20.41
CA VAL A 467 1.87 -45.41 -20.47
C VAL A 467 2.54 -45.33 -19.10
N VAL A 468 3.13 -46.45 -18.64
CA VAL A 468 3.97 -46.47 -17.44
C VAL A 468 5.33 -47.10 -17.74
N LEU A 469 6.42 -46.36 -17.57
CA LEU A 469 7.78 -46.82 -17.85
C LEU A 469 8.68 -46.68 -16.62
N HIS A 470 9.43 -47.75 -16.31
CA HIS A 470 10.49 -47.76 -15.30
C HIS A 470 11.85 -48.13 -15.90
N ASP A 471 12.91 -47.58 -15.32
CA ASP A 471 14.35 -47.83 -15.61
C ASP A 471 14.94 -47.08 -16.83
N ARG A 472 16.29 -47.08 -16.86
CA ARG A 472 17.18 -46.17 -17.58
C ARG A 472 17.01 -46.12 -19.11
N ASP A 473 17.18 -44.91 -19.62
CA ASP A 473 17.26 -44.46 -21.03
C ASP A 473 15.95 -43.89 -21.65
N ASP A 474 16.16 -43.10 -22.72
CA ASP A 474 15.24 -42.11 -23.34
C ASP A 474 13.84 -42.62 -23.72
N ALA A 475 12.83 -41.79 -23.48
CA ALA A 475 11.44 -42.03 -23.90
C ALA A 475 10.93 -40.93 -24.85
N VAL A 476 10.29 -41.34 -25.96
CA VAL A 476 9.56 -40.43 -26.87
C VAL A 476 8.11 -40.90 -27.02
N LEU A 477 7.15 -40.07 -26.61
CA LEU A 477 5.72 -40.39 -26.63
C LEU A 477 4.95 -39.29 -27.40
N GLN A 478 3.95 -39.69 -28.18
CA GLN A 478 3.04 -38.76 -28.88
C GLN A 478 1.61 -39.29 -28.80
N ASP A 479 0.62 -38.38 -28.78
CA ASP A 479 -0.81 -38.70 -28.76
C ASP A 479 -1.13 -39.70 -27.63
N THR A 480 -0.84 -39.32 -26.38
CA THR A 480 -1.01 -40.20 -25.21
C THR A 480 -1.89 -39.57 -24.15
N ASP A 481 -2.90 -40.23 -23.59
CA ASP A 481 -3.72 -39.54 -22.56
C ASP A 481 -2.96 -39.40 -21.23
N ALA A 482 -2.54 -40.52 -20.60
CA ALA A 482 -1.85 -40.48 -19.30
C ALA A 482 -0.43 -41.11 -19.34
N VAL A 483 0.57 -40.42 -18.79
CA VAL A 483 1.96 -40.90 -18.71
C VAL A 483 2.52 -40.83 -17.30
N VAL A 484 3.13 -41.93 -16.84
CA VAL A 484 3.99 -41.94 -15.64
C VAL A 484 5.37 -42.52 -15.96
N LEU A 485 6.43 -41.74 -15.76
CA LEU A 485 7.82 -42.20 -15.94
C LEU A 485 8.62 -42.05 -14.64
N GLN A 486 9.45 -43.05 -14.33
CA GLN A 486 10.39 -42.97 -13.21
C GLN A 486 11.79 -43.42 -13.60
N GLY A 487 12.81 -42.62 -13.23
CA GLY A 487 14.23 -42.97 -13.31
C GLY A 487 14.80 -42.92 -14.73
N LYS A 488 14.65 -41.78 -15.41
CA LYS A 488 14.94 -41.60 -16.85
C LYS A 488 16.00 -40.53 -17.12
N ASP A 489 16.80 -40.73 -18.17
CA ASP A 489 17.80 -39.74 -18.59
C ASP A 489 17.14 -38.62 -19.42
N ALA A 490 16.24 -38.96 -20.34
CA ALA A 490 15.48 -37.95 -21.09
C ALA A 490 14.06 -38.39 -21.47
N ALA A 491 13.11 -37.46 -21.44
CA ALA A 491 11.73 -37.66 -21.86
C ALA A 491 11.28 -36.57 -22.83
N VAL A 492 10.71 -36.97 -23.97
CA VAL A 492 10.07 -36.07 -24.94
C VAL A 492 8.63 -36.51 -25.16
N LEU A 493 7.67 -35.69 -24.72
CA LEU A 493 6.24 -35.97 -24.87
C LEU A 493 5.57 -34.84 -25.66
N GLN A 494 4.59 -35.22 -26.47
CA GLN A 494 3.79 -34.29 -27.26
C GLN A 494 2.32 -34.74 -27.27
N ASP A 495 1.39 -33.79 -27.28
CA ASP A 495 -0.06 -34.07 -27.37
C ASP A 495 -0.46 -35.09 -26.30
N THR A 496 -0.16 -34.78 -25.03
CA THR A 496 -0.44 -35.68 -23.89
C THR A 496 -1.30 -34.97 -22.86
N TYR A 497 -2.29 -35.64 -22.30
CA TYR A 497 -3.25 -34.96 -21.43
C TYR A 497 -2.70 -34.77 -20.00
N ALA A 498 -2.16 -35.83 -19.40
CA ALA A 498 -1.60 -35.78 -18.04
C ALA A 498 -0.26 -36.50 -17.93
N VAL A 499 0.73 -35.84 -17.32
CA VAL A 499 2.11 -36.34 -17.19
C VAL A 499 2.58 -36.27 -15.74
N VAL A 500 3.10 -37.37 -15.20
CA VAL A 500 3.84 -37.41 -13.93
C VAL A 500 5.23 -38.01 -14.14
N LEU A 501 6.27 -37.24 -13.86
CA LEU A 501 7.67 -37.67 -13.97
C LEU A 501 8.39 -37.57 -12.63
N HIS A 502 9.16 -38.60 -12.32
CA HIS A 502 9.98 -38.67 -11.11
C HIS A 502 11.40 -39.09 -11.46
N ASP A 503 12.42 -38.49 -10.82
CA ASP A 503 13.85 -38.77 -11.06
C ASP A 503 14.20 -38.74 -12.56
N THR A 504 13.95 -37.61 -13.24
CA THR A 504 14.22 -37.49 -14.68
C THR A 504 15.23 -36.38 -14.95
N ASP A 505 16.36 -36.67 -15.62
CA ASP A 505 17.37 -35.63 -15.83
C ASP A 505 16.84 -34.52 -16.78
N ALA A 506 16.34 -34.86 -17.97
CA ALA A 506 15.89 -33.85 -18.95
C ALA A 506 14.50 -34.13 -19.54
N VAL A 507 13.62 -33.12 -19.53
CA VAL A 507 12.24 -33.24 -20.01
C VAL A 507 11.91 -32.17 -21.04
N VAL A 508 11.27 -32.57 -22.14
CA VAL A 508 10.63 -31.68 -23.12
C VAL A 508 9.18 -32.09 -23.30
N LEU A 509 8.25 -31.21 -22.93
CA LEU A 509 6.80 -31.40 -23.03
C LEU A 509 6.20 -30.35 -23.96
N GLN A 510 5.29 -30.76 -24.83
CA GLN A 510 4.58 -29.88 -25.75
C GLN A 510 3.10 -30.22 -25.85
N ASP A 511 2.23 -29.23 -25.74
CA ASP A 511 0.78 -29.36 -25.82
C ASP A 511 0.28 -30.38 -24.77
N ILE A 512 0.54 -30.07 -23.48
CA ILE A 512 0.23 -30.92 -22.33
C ILE A 512 -0.67 -30.21 -21.34
N ASP A 513 -1.88 -30.72 -21.06
CA ASP A 513 -2.83 -30.01 -20.19
C ASP A 513 -2.33 -29.97 -18.72
N ALA A 514 -1.92 -31.10 -18.14
CA ALA A 514 -1.46 -31.17 -16.74
C ALA A 514 -0.11 -31.87 -16.55
N VAL A 515 0.82 -31.22 -15.86
CA VAL A 515 2.18 -31.74 -15.60
C VAL A 515 2.53 -31.72 -14.12
N VAL A 516 3.05 -32.83 -13.60
CA VAL A 516 3.75 -32.90 -12.31
C VAL A 516 5.16 -33.47 -12.49
N LEU A 517 6.18 -32.68 -12.11
CA LEU A 517 7.58 -33.11 -12.11
C LEU A 517 8.15 -33.11 -10.69
N GLN A 518 8.82 -34.19 -10.32
CA GLN A 518 9.57 -34.31 -9.08
C GLN A 518 11.01 -34.70 -9.37
N ASP A 519 11.96 -34.04 -8.70
CA ASP A 519 13.40 -34.33 -8.78
C ASP A 519 13.89 -34.39 -10.24
N THR A 520 13.76 -33.27 -10.95
CA THR A 520 14.11 -33.15 -12.38
C THR A 520 15.26 -32.16 -12.59
N ASP A 521 16.31 -32.48 -13.35
CA ASP A 521 17.41 -31.50 -13.53
C ASP A 521 16.96 -30.36 -14.48
N ALA A 522 16.35 -30.68 -15.62
CA ALA A 522 15.97 -29.68 -16.60
C ALA A 522 14.62 -29.96 -17.27
N ALA A 523 13.71 -28.99 -17.24
CA ALA A 523 12.38 -29.08 -17.85
C ALA A 523 12.13 -27.94 -18.85
N VAL A 524 11.62 -28.31 -20.03
CA VAL A 524 11.09 -27.37 -21.04
C VAL A 524 9.65 -27.74 -21.35
N LEU A 525 8.69 -26.88 -21.00
CA LEU A 525 7.27 -27.09 -21.29
C LEU A 525 6.79 -25.98 -22.24
N GLN A 526 5.92 -26.34 -23.17
CA GLN A 526 5.31 -25.42 -24.10
C GLN A 526 3.84 -25.77 -24.31
N GLY A 527 2.93 -24.81 -24.15
CA GLY A 527 1.48 -25.05 -24.29
C GLY A 527 0.99 -25.99 -23.20
N THR A 528 1.08 -25.53 -21.95
CA THR A 528 0.67 -26.33 -20.79
C THR A 528 -0.32 -25.58 -19.92
N ASP A 529 -1.48 -26.13 -19.65
CA ASP A 529 -2.49 -25.40 -18.88
C ASP A 529 -2.07 -25.31 -17.40
N ALA A 530 -1.68 -26.43 -16.78
CA ALA A 530 -1.25 -26.47 -15.38
C ALA A 530 0.06 -27.26 -15.16
N ALA A 531 1.03 -26.64 -14.49
CA ALA A 531 2.31 -27.26 -14.18
C ALA A 531 2.70 -27.12 -12.69
N VAL A 532 3.01 -28.25 -12.04
CA VAL A 532 3.58 -28.29 -10.68
C VAL A 532 4.93 -28.98 -10.70
N LEU A 533 5.99 -28.26 -10.35
CA LEU A 533 7.36 -28.77 -10.36
C LEU A 533 8.00 -28.61 -8.99
N GLN A 534 8.52 -29.72 -8.45
CA GLN A 534 9.18 -29.75 -7.15
C GLN A 534 10.61 -30.28 -7.30
N GLY A 535 11.58 -29.57 -6.72
CA GLY A 535 12.99 -29.98 -6.73
C GLY A 535 13.59 -30.01 -8.13
N THR A 536 13.36 -28.94 -8.91
CA THR A 536 13.83 -28.86 -10.30
C THR A 536 14.98 -27.88 -10.46
N ASP A 537 16.13 -28.24 -11.02
CA ASP A 537 17.25 -27.28 -11.13
C ASP A 537 16.91 -26.17 -12.14
N ALA A 538 16.47 -26.50 -13.36
CA ALA A 538 16.23 -25.50 -14.40
C ALA A 538 14.90 -25.70 -15.16
N VAL A 539 14.08 -24.66 -15.22
CA VAL A 539 12.76 -24.69 -15.86
C VAL A 539 12.63 -23.60 -16.91
N VAL A 540 12.09 -23.96 -18.08
CA VAL A 540 11.64 -23.02 -19.12
C VAL A 540 10.20 -23.34 -19.50
N LEU A 541 9.28 -22.40 -19.27
CA LEU A 541 7.85 -22.50 -19.59
C LEU A 541 7.47 -21.45 -20.63
N HIS A 542 6.57 -21.82 -21.54
CA HIS A 542 6.06 -20.94 -22.59
C HIS A 542 4.59 -21.26 -22.86
N ASP A 543 3.73 -20.24 -22.94
CA ASP A 543 2.28 -20.39 -23.09
C ASP A 543 1.75 -21.36 -22.00
N THR A 544 1.76 -20.91 -20.75
CA THR A 544 1.38 -21.76 -19.61
C THR A 544 0.44 -21.06 -18.66
N ASP A 545 -0.78 -21.54 -18.46
CA ASP A 545 -1.79 -20.76 -17.74
C ASP A 545 -1.45 -20.66 -16.24
N ALA A 546 -1.26 -21.79 -15.55
CA ALA A 546 -0.97 -21.82 -14.11
C ALA A 546 0.29 -22.63 -13.77
N VAL A 547 1.21 -22.02 -13.00
CA VAL A 547 2.49 -22.64 -12.62
C VAL A 547 2.73 -22.56 -11.12
N VAL A 548 3.13 -23.68 -10.52
CA VAL A 548 3.69 -23.72 -9.17
C VAL A 548 5.06 -24.38 -9.18
N LEU A 549 6.10 -23.63 -8.79
CA LEU A 549 7.47 -24.15 -8.62
C LEU A 549 7.86 -24.15 -7.16
N GLN A 550 8.38 -25.27 -6.68
CA GLN A 550 8.97 -25.40 -5.35
C GLN A 550 10.42 -25.86 -5.44
N ASP A 551 11.30 -25.23 -4.66
CA ASP A 551 12.73 -25.56 -4.57
C ASP A 551 13.38 -25.65 -5.97
N THR A 552 13.39 -24.54 -6.70
CA THR A 552 13.89 -24.48 -8.08
C THR A 552 15.09 -23.53 -8.22
N ASP A 553 16.22 -23.97 -8.78
CA ASP A 553 17.38 -23.08 -8.89
C ASP A 553 17.13 -21.95 -9.92
N ALA A 554 16.61 -22.28 -11.10
CA ALA A 554 16.41 -21.28 -12.17
C ALA A 554 15.11 -21.49 -12.95
N ALA A 555 14.26 -20.45 -12.99
CA ALA A 555 13.00 -20.47 -13.71
C ALA A 555 12.93 -19.37 -14.77
N VAL A 556 12.50 -19.73 -15.98
CA VAL A 556 12.18 -18.79 -17.07
C VAL A 556 10.75 -19.03 -17.54
N LEU A 557 9.85 -18.07 -17.33
CA LEU A 557 8.45 -18.17 -17.73
C LEU A 557 8.12 -17.09 -18.77
N GLN A 558 7.40 -17.48 -19.82
CA GLN A 558 6.95 -16.58 -20.88
C GLN A 558 5.47 -16.82 -21.17
N ASP A 559 4.70 -15.73 -21.23
CA ASP A 559 3.27 -15.76 -21.53
C ASP A 559 2.56 -16.76 -20.58
N THR A 560 2.57 -16.43 -19.29
CA THR A 560 2.02 -17.27 -18.21
C THR A 560 0.96 -16.50 -17.45
N ASP A 561 -0.24 -17.02 -17.22
CA ASP A 561 -1.27 -16.19 -16.57
C ASP A 561 -1.00 -16.03 -15.06
N ALA A 562 -0.79 -17.14 -14.34
CA ALA A 562 -0.53 -17.16 -12.90
C ALA A 562 0.70 -17.99 -12.52
N ALA A 563 1.62 -17.41 -11.75
CA ALA A 563 2.84 -18.08 -11.30
C ALA A 563 3.08 -17.95 -9.78
N VAL A 564 3.23 -19.07 -9.09
CA VAL A 564 3.66 -19.13 -7.67
C VAL A 564 4.98 -19.87 -7.55
N LEU A 565 6.01 -19.19 -7.07
CA LEU A 565 7.35 -19.76 -6.92
C LEU A 565 7.81 -19.66 -5.47
N GLN A 566 8.15 -20.80 -4.87
CA GLN A 566 8.62 -20.90 -3.50
C GLN A 566 10.03 -21.48 -3.47
N GLY A 567 10.98 -20.78 -2.84
CA GLY A 567 12.37 -21.21 -2.71
C GLY A 567 13.09 -21.27 -4.06
N THR A 568 12.96 -20.21 -4.88
CA THR A 568 13.59 -20.15 -6.21
C THR A 568 14.84 -19.27 -6.20
N ASP A 569 16.01 -19.75 -6.61
CA ASP A 569 17.21 -18.90 -6.59
C ASP A 569 17.15 -17.77 -7.64
N ALA A 570 16.77 -18.09 -8.89
CA ALA A 570 16.69 -17.09 -9.97
C ALA A 570 15.43 -17.24 -10.84
N ALA A 571 14.61 -16.20 -10.91
CA ALA A 571 13.39 -16.17 -11.70
C ALA A 571 13.41 -15.07 -12.78
N VAL A 572 13.04 -15.42 -14.02
CA VAL A 572 12.83 -14.48 -15.13
C VAL A 572 11.44 -14.70 -15.72
N LEU A 573 10.53 -13.74 -15.55
CA LEU A 573 9.15 -13.83 -16.04
C LEU A 573 8.84 -12.72 -17.04
N GLN A 574 8.14 -13.05 -18.12
CA GLN A 574 7.77 -12.09 -19.15
C GLN A 574 6.32 -12.33 -19.62
N GLY A 575 5.48 -11.31 -19.51
CA GLY A 575 4.06 -11.41 -19.88
C GLY A 575 3.33 -12.32 -18.89
N THR A 576 3.34 -11.95 -17.60
CA THR A 576 2.72 -12.76 -16.56
C THR A 576 1.73 -11.96 -15.73
N ASP A 577 0.45 -12.32 -15.76
CA ASP A 577 -0.59 -11.45 -15.18
C ASP A 577 -0.47 -11.38 -13.65
N ALA A 578 -0.37 -12.53 -12.97
CA ALA A 578 -0.23 -12.60 -11.51
C ALA A 578 1.00 -13.40 -11.06
N VAL A 579 1.84 -12.82 -10.18
CA VAL A 579 3.04 -13.47 -9.66
C VAL A 579 3.11 -13.40 -8.14
N VAL A 580 3.36 -14.55 -7.50
CA VAL A 580 3.75 -14.66 -6.09
C VAL A 580 5.13 -15.32 -5.99
N LEU A 581 6.13 -14.63 -5.46
CA LEU A 581 7.43 -15.24 -5.14
C LEU A 581 7.69 -15.20 -3.63
N GLN A 582 8.09 -16.33 -3.06
CA GLN A 582 8.51 -16.43 -1.67
C GLN A 582 9.90 -17.04 -1.58
N GLY A 583 10.83 -16.38 -0.87
CA GLY A 583 12.19 -16.91 -0.66
C GLY A 583 13.01 -16.95 -1.95
N THR A 584 12.98 -15.88 -2.74
CA THR A 584 13.67 -15.84 -4.05
C THR A 584 14.93 -14.98 -4.01
N ASP A 585 16.09 -15.49 -4.45
CA ASP A 585 17.35 -14.73 -4.38
C ASP A 585 17.39 -13.60 -5.43
N ALA A 586 16.93 -13.84 -6.66
CA ALA A 586 16.91 -12.84 -7.72
C ALA A 586 15.71 -13.00 -8.67
N ALA A 587 14.97 -11.91 -8.92
CA ALA A 587 13.79 -11.90 -9.77
C ALA A 587 13.84 -10.77 -10.82
N VAL A 588 13.52 -11.10 -12.07
CA VAL A 588 13.34 -10.14 -13.17
C VAL A 588 11.99 -10.37 -13.83
N LEU A 589 11.06 -9.43 -13.69
CA LEU A 589 9.71 -9.53 -14.25
C LEU A 589 9.45 -8.38 -15.24
N GLN A 590 8.81 -8.69 -16.36
CA GLN A 590 8.46 -7.70 -17.37
C GLN A 590 7.04 -7.90 -17.91
N GLY A 591 6.21 -6.84 -17.84
CA GLY A 591 4.82 -6.87 -18.33
C GLY A 591 3.99 -7.80 -17.45
N THR A 592 3.91 -7.46 -16.16
CA THR A 592 3.20 -8.27 -15.17
C THR A 592 2.25 -7.41 -14.38
N ASP A 593 0.96 -7.74 -14.34
CA ASP A 593 -0.05 -6.85 -13.76
C ASP A 593 0.11 -6.76 -12.23
N ASN A 594 0.05 -7.90 -11.53
CA ASN A 594 0.12 -7.95 -10.07
C ASN A 594 1.30 -8.81 -9.57
N VAL A 595 2.10 -8.25 -8.68
CA VAL A 595 3.29 -8.92 -8.13
C VAL A 595 3.32 -8.84 -6.61
N VAL A 596 3.42 -9.99 -5.95
CA VAL A 596 3.63 -10.12 -4.50
C VAL A 596 4.94 -10.86 -4.24
N LEU A 597 5.92 -10.19 -3.63
CA LEU A 597 7.22 -10.81 -3.28
C LEU A 597 7.44 -10.77 -1.77
N GLN A 598 7.86 -11.89 -1.21
CA GLN A 598 8.23 -12.03 0.20
C GLN A 598 9.62 -12.67 0.32
N ASP A 599 10.43 -12.19 1.27
CA ASP A 599 11.78 -12.73 1.55
C ASP A 599 12.63 -12.83 0.27
N THR A 600 12.70 -11.75 -0.50
CA THR A 600 13.34 -11.75 -1.83
C THR A 600 14.65 -10.96 -1.81
N GLY A 601 15.69 -11.43 -2.50
CA GLY A 601 16.95 -10.69 -2.61
C GLY A 601 16.84 -9.50 -3.57
N ALA A 602 17.29 -9.68 -4.80
CA ALA A 602 17.36 -8.62 -5.81
C ALA A 602 16.22 -8.71 -6.84
N VAL A 603 15.45 -7.63 -6.98
CA VAL A 603 14.23 -7.57 -7.82
C VAL A 603 14.36 -6.47 -8.87
N ALA A 604 14.00 -6.79 -10.11
CA ALA A 604 13.80 -5.82 -11.18
C ALA A 604 12.44 -6.02 -11.85
N LEU A 605 11.52 -5.06 -11.72
CA LEU A 605 10.19 -5.09 -12.33
C LEU A 605 10.06 -4.00 -13.38
N LYS A 606 9.36 -4.31 -14.49
CA LYS A 606 9.10 -3.34 -15.55
C LYS A 606 7.71 -3.49 -16.15
N GLY A 607 6.92 -2.42 -16.13
CA GLY A 607 5.57 -2.39 -16.70
C GLY A 607 4.64 -3.25 -15.87
N THR A 608 4.34 -2.78 -14.66
CA THR A 608 3.56 -3.53 -13.67
C THR A 608 2.49 -2.66 -13.03
N ASP A 609 1.27 -3.13 -12.86
CA ASP A 609 0.20 -2.28 -12.33
C ASP A 609 0.24 -2.22 -10.79
N GLY A 610 0.29 -3.36 -10.10
CA GLY A 610 0.35 -3.46 -8.65
C GLY A 610 1.55 -4.26 -8.15
N VAL A 611 2.28 -3.72 -7.16
CA VAL A 611 3.45 -4.40 -6.55
C VAL A 611 3.38 -4.33 -5.02
N ILE A 612 3.53 -5.47 -4.36
CA ILE A 612 3.69 -5.59 -2.91
C ILE A 612 4.99 -6.35 -2.62
N LEU A 613 5.92 -5.72 -1.91
CA LEU A 613 7.21 -6.30 -1.51
C LEU A 613 7.35 -6.32 0.00
N GLN A 614 7.66 -7.48 0.56
CA GLN A 614 7.98 -7.66 1.98
C GLN A 614 9.38 -8.26 2.14
N ASP A 615 10.19 -7.68 3.01
CA ASP A 615 11.54 -8.14 3.38
C ASP A 615 12.41 -8.38 2.14
N THR A 616 12.76 -7.29 1.43
CA THR A 616 13.50 -7.35 0.16
C THR A 616 14.84 -6.63 0.18
N ASP A 617 15.95 -7.25 -0.22
CA ASP A 617 17.26 -6.59 -0.18
C ASP A 617 17.36 -5.41 -1.18
N GLY A 618 16.97 -5.61 -2.44
CA GLY A 618 17.20 -4.60 -3.47
C GLY A 618 16.15 -4.60 -4.57
N VAL A 619 15.58 -3.43 -4.88
CA VAL A 619 14.45 -3.30 -5.80
C VAL A 619 14.71 -2.23 -6.85
N VAL A 620 14.40 -2.55 -8.11
CA VAL A 620 14.30 -1.59 -9.21
C VAL A 620 12.93 -1.73 -9.89
N LEU A 621 12.09 -0.70 -9.76
CA LEU A 621 10.76 -0.63 -10.40
C LEU A 621 10.79 0.39 -11.54
N GLN A 622 10.26 0.01 -12.71
CA GLN A 622 10.12 0.93 -13.86
C GLN A 622 8.74 0.85 -14.50
N GLY A 623 7.99 1.95 -14.49
CA GLY A 623 6.65 2.02 -15.06
C GLY A 623 5.69 1.17 -14.24
N THR A 624 5.50 1.56 -12.98
CA THR A 624 4.66 0.84 -12.02
C THR A 624 3.45 1.69 -11.64
N GLY A 625 2.25 1.11 -11.55
CA GLY A 625 1.08 1.85 -11.04
C GLY A 625 1.24 2.15 -9.55
N ALA A 626 0.87 1.18 -8.71
CA ALA A 626 0.96 1.27 -7.25
C ALA A 626 2.03 0.31 -6.70
N ALA A 627 2.85 0.78 -5.77
CA ALA A 627 3.87 -0.04 -5.11
C ALA A 627 3.83 0.12 -3.58
N VAL A 628 3.81 -0.99 -2.86
CA VAL A 628 3.96 -1.06 -1.39
C VAL A 628 5.21 -1.85 -1.07
N LEU A 629 6.19 -1.22 -0.43
CA LEU A 629 7.47 -1.82 -0.07
C LEU A 629 7.64 -1.78 1.44
N GLN A 630 7.79 -2.93 2.08
CA GLN A 630 7.99 -3.07 3.52
C GLN A 630 9.27 -3.84 3.81
N GLY A 631 10.19 -3.24 4.57
CA GLY A 631 11.45 -3.90 4.96
C GLY A 631 12.44 -4.03 3.79
N THR A 632 12.63 -2.95 3.03
CA THR A 632 13.50 -2.96 1.84
C THR A 632 14.85 -2.29 2.09
N ASP A 633 15.99 -2.93 1.85
CA ASP A 633 17.29 -2.24 2.07
C ASP A 633 17.50 -1.11 1.03
N ALA A 634 17.35 -1.40 -0.28
CA ALA A 634 17.55 -0.39 -1.32
C ALA A 634 16.46 -0.41 -2.39
N ALA A 635 15.83 0.73 -2.65
CA ALA A 635 14.78 0.87 -3.66
C ALA A 635 15.10 1.94 -4.72
N ILE A 636 14.92 1.61 -5.99
CA ILE A 636 14.95 2.55 -7.12
C ILE A 636 13.61 2.48 -7.85
N LEU A 637 12.84 3.57 -7.86
CA LEU A 637 11.55 3.62 -8.55
C LEU A 637 11.58 4.67 -9.67
N GLN A 638 11.16 4.29 -10.87
CA GLN A 638 11.08 5.18 -12.03
C GLN A 638 9.69 5.13 -12.64
N SER A 639 9.04 6.29 -12.79
CA SER A 639 7.69 6.38 -13.35
C SER A 639 6.70 5.52 -12.57
N THR A 640 6.56 5.82 -11.28
CA THR A 640 5.63 5.12 -10.38
C THR A 640 4.48 6.06 -10.01
N ASP A 641 3.22 5.66 -10.16
CA ASP A 641 2.11 6.57 -9.85
C ASP A 641 1.97 6.77 -8.33
N ALA A 642 1.93 5.69 -7.56
CA ALA A 642 1.86 5.74 -6.10
C ALA A 642 2.85 4.79 -5.43
N ALA A 643 3.59 5.27 -4.43
CA ALA A 643 4.54 4.45 -3.68
C ALA A 643 4.43 4.63 -2.16
N ILE A 644 4.24 3.53 -1.42
CA ILE A 644 4.33 3.46 0.03
C ILE A 644 5.60 2.69 0.39
N LEU A 645 6.48 3.30 1.18
CA LEU A 645 7.74 2.70 1.61
C LEU A 645 7.77 2.65 3.13
N GLN A 646 7.87 1.46 3.73
CA GLN A 646 7.99 1.27 5.17
C GLN A 646 9.32 0.61 5.50
N CYS A 647 10.06 1.19 6.45
CA CYS A 647 11.35 0.66 6.93
C CYS A 647 12.33 0.40 5.78
N THR A 648 12.55 1.41 4.92
CA THR A 648 13.50 1.30 3.80
C THR A 648 14.84 1.93 4.16
N ASP A 649 15.99 1.30 3.90
CA ASP A 649 17.27 1.94 4.24
C ASP A 649 17.59 3.10 3.26
N ALA A 650 17.50 2.87 1.94
CA ALA A 650 17.78 3.88 0.93
C ALA A 650 16.80 3.83 -0.25
N ALA A 651 16.21 4.96 -0.62
CA ALA A 651 15.29 5.08 -1.75
C ALA A 651 15.71 6.17 -2.73
N VAL A 652 15.71 5.87 -4.04
CA VAL A 652 15.89 6.83 -5.14
C VAL A 652 14.69 6.76 -6.07
N LEU A 653 13.95 7.86 -6.19
CA LEU A 653 12.73 7.90 -7.01
C LEU A 653 12.81 8.99 -8.06
N GLN A 654 12.29 8.69 -9.25
CA GLN A 654 12.22 9.61 -10.38
C GLN A 654 10.86 9.54 -11.08
N GLY A 655 10.16 10.67 -11.18
CA GLY A 655 8.87 10.76 -11.88
C GLY A 655 7.77 10.02 -11.12
N THR A 656 7.60 10.34 -9.83
CA THR A 656 6.59 9.70 -8.96
C THR A 656 5.45 10.67 -8.70
N HIS A 657 4.18 10.27 -8.83
CA HIS A 657 3.07 11.20 -8.60
C HIS A 657 2.81 11.42 -7.10
N ALA A 658 2.62 10.35 -6.32
CA ALA A 658 2.37 10.45 -4.89
C ALA A 658 3.19 9.42 -4.09
N MET A 659 3.70 9.81 -2.93
CA MET A 659 4.42 8.85 -2.09
C MET A 659 4.39 9.13 -0.58
N VAL A 660 4.41 8.03 0.18
CA VAL A 660 4.44 8.02 1.65
C VAL A 660 5.54 7.09 2.20
N PRO A 661 6.78 7.57 2.35
CA PRO A 661 7.82 6.89 3.12
C PRO A 661 7.68 7.04 4.63
N GLN A 662 7.76 5.93 5.36
CA GLN A 662 7.79 5.84 6.81
C GLN A 662 9.02 5.07 7.29
N GLY A 663 9.85 5.70 8.13
CA GLY A 663 11.02 5.05 8.73
C GLY A 663 12.13 4.77 7.75
N THR A 664 12.43 5.72 6.84
CA THR A 664 13.43 5.55 5.79
C THR A 664 14.74 6.29 6.09
N ASP A 665 15.89 5.63 6.02
CA ASP A 665 17.17 6.24 6.42
C ASP A 665 17.65 7.33 5.43
N ALA A 666 17.54 7.09 4.12
CA ALA A 666 17.90 8.06 3.09
C ALA A 666 16.93 8.05 1.90
N VAL A 667 16.47 9.24 1.47
CA VAL A 667 15.55 9.42 0.33
C VAL A 667 16.07 10.46 -0.64
N VAL A 668 16.06 10.14 -1.95
CA VAL A 668 16.34 11.08 -3.04
C VAL A 668 15.17 11.06 -4.01
N LEU A 669 14.47 12.19 -4.15
CA LEU A 669 13.32 12.35 -5.06
C LEU A 669 13.66 13.32 -6.19
N GLN A 670 13.24 12.96 -7.40
CA GLN A 670 13.35 13.79 -8.60
C GLN A 670 12.00 13.81 -9.33
N ASP A 671 11.52 15.01 -9.69
CA ASP A 671 10.29 15.21 -10.46
C ASP A 671 9.10 14.50 -9.79
N THR A 672 8.62 15.00 -8.64
CA THR A 672 7.59 14.33 -7.81
C THR A 672 6.49 15.29 -7.41
N ASP A 673 5.21 14.97 -7.65
CA ASP A 673 4.15 15.95 -7.37
C ASP A 673 3.88 16.09 -5.86
N GLY A 674 3.63 14.98 -5.15
CA GLY A 674 3.27 15.01 -3.73
C GLY A 674 4.06 14.02 -2.87
N VAL A 675 4.60 14.50 -1.74
CA VAL A 675 5.42 13.70 -0.83
C VAL A 675 5.02 13.92 0.63
N VAL A 676 4.80 12.83 1.37
CA VAL A 676 4.67 12.85 2.83
C VAL A 676 5.72 11.92 3.45
N LEU A 677 6.71 12.48 4.15
CA LEU A 677 7.79 11.74 4.81
C LEU A 677 7.59 11.75 6.33
N GLN A 678 7.65 10.57 6.95
CA GLN A 678 7.63 10.44 8.41
C GLN A 678 8.82 9.61 8.91
N GLY A 679 9.59 10.16 9.85
CA GLY A 679 10.70 9.45 10.49
C GLY A 679 11.84 9.13 9.53
N THR A 680 12.21 10.07 8.67
CA THR A 680 13.28 9.91 7.68
C THR A 680 14.63 10.40 8.18
N GLY A 681 15.73 9.74 7.86
CA GLY A 681 17.06 10.26 8.19
C GLY A 681 17.44 11.47 7.33
N SER A 682 17.90 11.23 6.10
CA SER A 682 18.33 12.28 5.16
C SER A 682 17.48 12.32 3.90
N VAL A 683 17.07 13.51 3.48
CA VAL A 683 16.18 13.72 2.33
C VAL A 683 16.79 14.71 1.33
N ILE A 684 16.73 14.38 0.05
CA ILE A 684 17.03 15.28 -1.06
C ILE A 684 15.83 15.32 -1.99
N LEU A 685 15.18 16.49 -2.12
CA LEU A 685 14.06 16.70 -3.03
C LEU A 685 14.49 17.62 -4.17
N GLN A 686 14.26 17.19 -5.41
CA GLN A 686 14.54 18.00 -6.61
C GLN A 686 13.32 18.02 -7.55
N GLY A 687 12.73 19.19 -7.76
CA GLY A 687 11.52 19.33 -8.60
C GLY A 687 10.31 18.63 -7.96
N THR A 688 10.03 18.98 -6.70
CA THR A 688 8.87 18.47 -5.97
C THR A 688 7.84 19.57 -5.77
N ASP A 689 6.56 19.35 -6.12
CA ASP A 689 5.53 20.40 -6.05
C ASP A 689 5.06 20.62 -4.59
N ALA A 690 4.77 19.54 -3.85
CA ALA A 690 4.36 19.62 -2.45
C ALA A 690 5.06 18.57 -1.57
N ALA A 691 5.58 19.01 -0.41
CA ALA A 691 6.27 18.14 0.53
C ALA A 691 5.93 18.43 1.99
N ILE A 692 5.55 17.38 2.72
CA ILE A 692 5.39 17.36 4.19
C ILE A 692 6.44 16.44 4.77
N LEU A 693 7.26 16.94 5.70
CA LEU A 693 8.33 16.17 6.34
C LEU A 693 8.20 16.25 7.86
N GLN A 694 8.05 15.10 8.51
CA GLN A 694 7.94 15.00 9.96
C GLN A 694 9.05 14.10 10.53
N GLY A 695 9.84 14.62 11.47
CA GLY A 695 10.91 13.87 12.11
C GLY A 695 12.05 13.53 11.15
N THR A 696 12.65 14.56 10.53
CA THR A 696 13.74 14.41 9.56
C THR A 696 15.08 14.92 10.10
N ASP A 697 16.17 14.15 10.00
CA ASP A 697 17.48 14.66 10.47
C ASP A 697 18.01 15.76 9.52
N ALA A 698 18.03 15.53 8.21
CA ALA A 698 18.57 16.52 7.26
C ALA A 698 17.76 16.57 5.96
N ALA A 699 17.38 17.77 5.54
CA ALA A 699 16.66 17.99 4.29
C ALA A 699 17.40 18.99 3.38
N ILE A 700 17.55 18.61 2.09
CA ILE A 700 17.99 19.49 1.00
C ILE A 700 16.86 19.57 -0.02
N LEU A 701 16.34 20.77 -0.27
CA LEU A 701 15.22 21.01 -1.17
C LEU A 701 15.64 21.94 -2.30
N GLN A 702 15.46 21.50 -3.55
CA GLN A 702 15.72 22.29 -4.75
C GLN A 702 14.51 22.22 -5.71
N CYS A 703 13.64 23.22 -5.66
CA CYS A 703 12.48 23.29 -6.56
C CYS A 703 12.87 24.02 -7.85
N THR A 704 12.31 23.63 -9.00
CA THR A 704 12.64 24.24 -10.29
C THR A 704 11.43 24.24 -11.23
N ASP A 705 10.38 24.99 -10.91
CA ASP A 705 9.67 25.77 -11.91
C ASP A 705 8.67 26.75 -11.27
N ALA A 706 8.71 27.99 -11.75
CA ALA A 706 7.87 29.08 -11.30
C ALA A 706 6.49 29.04 -11.99
N VAL A 707 5.60 28.09 -11.69
CA VAL A 707 4.16 28.24 -12.00
C VAL A 707 3.26 27.37 -11.09
N GLY A 708 3.13 27.74 -9.81
CA GLY A 708 1.93 27.43 -9.02
C GLY A 708 2.12 26.44 -7.88
N THR A 709 1.89 26.97 -6.67
CA THR A 709 1.63 26.29 -5.39
C THR A 709 2.77 25.44 -4.83
N ASP A 710 3.88 26.10 -4.50
CA ASP A 710 4.96 25.47 -3.72
C ASP A 710 4.80 25.78 -2.22
N ALA A 711 4.35 24.80 -1.44
CA ALA A 711 4.31 24.88 0.02
C ALA A 711 5.10 23.73 0.65
N VAL A 712 6.09 24.06 1.49
CA VAL A 712 6.88 23.09 2.25
C VAL A 712 6.57 23.22 3.74
N VAL A 713 6.15 22.11 4.36
CA VAL A 713 5.89 22.03 5.81
C VAL A 713 6.86 21.03 6.44
N LEU A 714 7.65 21.48 7.41
CA LEU A 714 8.60 20.65 8.16
C LEU A 714 8.34 20.76 9.66
N GLN A 715 8.30 19.61 10.34
CA GLN A 715 8.21 19.50 11.79
C GLN A 715 9.34 18.62 12.32
N ASP A 716 9.90 18.96 13.48
CA ASP A 716 10.95 18.19 14.15
C ASP A 716 12.14 17.88 13.22
N THR A 717 12.77 18.93 12.66
CA THR A 717 13.86 18.77 11.68
C THR A 717 15.20 19.31 12.20
N TYR A 718 16.30 18.56 12.08
CA TYR A 718 17.59 19.06 12.62
C TYR A 718 18.24 20.11 11.70
N ALA A 719 18.27 19.89 10.38
CA ALA A 719 18.83 20.90 9.46
C ALA A 719 18.10 20.97 8.11
N VAL A 720 17.84 22.20 7.65
CA VAL A 720 17.18 22.48 6.37
C VAL A 720 18.02 23.42 5.51
N VAL A 721 18.26 23.02 4.25
CA VAL A 721 18.78 23.90 3.19
C VAL A 721 17.81 23.89 2.01
N GLN A 722 17.24 25.04 1.67
CA GLN A 722 16.22 25.14 0.62
C GLN A 722 16.46 26.35 -0.30
N GLN A 723 16.11 26.18 -1.58
CA GLN A 723 16.25 27.21 -2.62
C GLN A 723 14.99 27.27 -3.48
N ASP A 724 14.58 28.49 -3.86
CA ASP A 724 13.54 28.78 -4.85
C ASP A 724 12.16 28.13 -4.52
N THR A 725 11.42 28.65 -3.53
CA THR A 725 10.09 28.11 -3.10
C THR A 725 9.15 29.24 -2.70
N ASP A 726 7.84 29.12 -2.95
CA ASP A 726 6.89 30.19 -2.62
C ASP A 726 6.68 30.35 -1.10
N ALA A 727 6.29 29.28 -0.39
CA ALA A 727 5.96 29.34 1.03
C ALA A 727 6.59 28.20 1.85
N VAL A 728 7.09 28.54 3.05
CA VAL A 728 7.72 27.58 3.97
C VAL A 728 7.23 27.77 5.40
N VAL A 729 6.84 26.67 6.04
CA VAL A 729 6.48 26.60 7.46
C VAL A 729 7.39 25.58 8.16
N LEU A 730 8.20 26.04 9.13
CA LEU A 730 9.04 25.16 9.96
C LEU A 730 8.64 25.27 11.44
N GLN A 731 8.50 24.13 12.10
CA GLN A 731 8.33 24.04 13.55
C GLN A 731 9.44 23.16 14.15
N ASP A 732 10.01 23.59 15.27
CA ASP A 732 11.02 22.86 16.04
C ASP A 732 12.21 22.41 15.17
N THR A 733 12.98 23.39 14.68
CA THR A 733 14.12 23.17 13.76
C THR A 733 15.44 23.74 14.29
N ASP A 734 16.55 23.00 14.30
CA ASP A 734 17.81 23.52 14.85
C ASP A 734 18.48 24.54 13.91
N ALA A 735 18.66 24.22 12.63
CA ALA A 735 19.39 25.09 11.69
C ALA A 735 18.70 25.23 10.32
N VAL A 736 18.53 26.48 9.88
CA VAL A 736 17.78 26.83 8.67
C VAL A 736 18.59 27.76 7.76
N VAL A 737 18.73 27.37 6.49
CA VAL A 737 19.26 28.24 5.42
C VAL A 737 18.30 28.21 4.24
N LEU A 738 17.63 29.32 3.93
CA LEU A 738 16.80 29.39 2.71
C LEU A 738 17.04 30.64 1.87
N GLN A 739 16.99 30.48 0.55
CA GLN A 739 17.30 31.50 -0.45
C GLN A 739 16.19 31.55 -1.52
N GLY A 740 15.70 32.76 -1.86
CA GLY A 740 14.67 32.95 -2.89
C GLY A 740 13.34 32.36 -2.44
N THR A 741 12.82 32.84 -1.31
CA THR A 741 11.56 32.34 -0.73
C THR A 741 10.62 33.48 -0.45
N ASP A 742 9.41 33.46 -0.99
CA ASP A 742 8.49 34.62 -0.89
C ASP A 742 7.98 34.78 0.55
N ALA A 743 7.44 33.71 1.14
CA ALA A 743 6.86 33.72 2.49
C ALA A 743 7.47 32.66 3.41
N VAL A 744 7.82 33.04 4.65
CA VAL A 744 8.38 32.12 5.65
C VAL A 744 7.72 32.29 7.02
N ALA A 745 7.31 31.19 7.64
CA ALA A 745 6.88 31.11 9.04
C ALA A 745 7.74 30.11 9.83
N LEU A 746 8.46 30.57 10.86
CA LEU A 746 9.30 29.73 11.73
C LEU A 746 8.85 29.82 13.17
N GLN A 747 8.77 28.67 13.86
CA GLN A 747 8.52 28.60 15.30
C GLN A 747 9.50 27.62 15.96
N GLY A 748 10.19 28.06 17.01
CA GLY A 748 11.12 27.20 17.77
C GLY A 748 12.35 26.85 16.94
N THR A 749 13.20 27.85 16.63
CA THR A 749 14.38 27.64 15.76
C THR A 749 15.68 28.16 16.37
N ASP A 750 16.77 27.40 16.34
CA ASP A 750 18.03 27.85 16.94
C ASP A 750 18.78 28.86 16.04
N ALA A 751 19.06 28.51 14.79
CA ALA A 751 19.85 29.36 13.89
C ALA A 751 19.24 29.51 12.50
N VAL A 752 19.05 30.75 12.06
CA VAL A 752 18.35 31.08 10.81
C VAL A 752 19.18 32.01 9.92
N VAL A 753 19.34 31.65 8.64
CA VAL A 753 19.89 32.49 7.58
C VAL A 753 18.92 32.56 6.40
N LEU A 754 18.42 33.76 6.10
CA LEU A 754 17.44 34.01 5.04
C LEU A 754 17.99 35.07 4.07
N GLN A 755 17.92 34.82 2.77
CA GLN A 755 18.24 35.74 1.67
C GLN A 755 17.09 35.85 0.66
N ASP A 756 16.87 37.04 0.10
CA ASP A 756 15.92 37.35 -0.99
C ASP A 756 14.46 36.92 -0.67
N ARG A 757 13.70 37.76 0.05
CA ARG A 757 12.31 37.45 0.49
C ARG A 757 11.34 38.62 0.47
N ASP A 758 10.05 38.31 0.39
CA ASP A 758 8.96 39.29 0.51
C ASP A 758 8.45 39.41 1.96
N ALA A 759 8.17 38.29 2.65
CA ALA A 759 7.58 38.32 3.99
C ALA A 759 8.08 37.20 4.91
N GLY A 760 8.25 37.50 6.21
CA GLY A 760 8.64 36.52 7.22
C GLY A 760 8.04 36.74 8.60
N VAL A 761 7.64 35.65 9.27
CA VAL A 761 7.24 35.60 10.68
C VAL A 761 8.13 34.59 11.41
N LEU A 762 8.86 35.01 12.43
CA LEU A 762 9.72 34.13 13.23
C LEU A 762 9.39 34.26 14.72
N GLN A 763 9.10 33.15 15.38
CA GLN A 763 8.82 33.09 16.81
C GLN A 763 9.81 32.14 17.50
N ASP A 764 10.16 32.42 18.75
CA ASP A 764 11.03 31.58 19.57
C ASP A 764 12.33 31.20 18.85
N THR A 765 13.10 32.20 18.39
CA THR A 765 14.31 31.98 17.58
C THR A 765 15.59 32.46 18.26
N TYR A 766 16.65 31.66 18.34
CA TYR A 766 17.87 32.09 19.07
C TYR A 766 18.73 33.10 18.27
N ALA A 767 19.04 32.81 16.99
CA ALA A 767 19.85 33.71 16.16
C ALA A 767 19.33 33.82 14.72
N VAL A 768 19.16 35.07 14.24
CA VAL A 768 18.63 35.36 12.89
C VAL A 768 19.57 36.28 12.10
N VAL A 769 19.83 35.90 10.84
CA VAL A 769 20.47 36.75 9.82
C VAL A 769 19.55 36.86 8.60
N LEU A 770 19.04 38.05 8.31
CA LEU A 770 18.25 38.31 7.08
C LEU A 770 19.00 39.28 6.16
N GLN A 771 18.93 39.01 4.85
CA GLN A 771 19.43 39.88 3.79
C GLN A 771 18.34 40.08 2.74
N ASP A 772 18.10 41.33 2.35
CA ASP A 772 17.17 41.72 1.29
C ASP A 772 15.76 41.13 1.52
N THR A 773 15.03 41.68 2.51
CA THR A 773 13.70 41.20 2.95
C THR A 773 12.71 42.37 3.01
N ASP A 774 11.55 42.31 2.38
CA ASP A 774 10.63 43.45 2.38
C ASP A 774 9.96 43.65 3.77
N ALA A 775 9.30 42.63 4.31
CA ALA A 775 8.60 42.73 5.60
C ALA A 775 8.96 41.59 6.57
N VAL A 776 9.22 41.91 7.84
CA VAL A 776 9.48 40.87 8.86
C VAL A 776 8.88 41.17 10.23
N VAL A 777 8.29 40.15 10.85
CA VAL A 777 7.90 40.13 12.26
C VAL A 777 8.75 39.09 12.97
N LEU A 778 9.45 39.46 14.04
CA LEU A 778 10.00 38.46 14.96
C LEU A 778 9.53 38.68 16.40
N GLN A 779 9.30 37.61 17.13
CA GLN A 779 8.93 37.61 18.55
C GLN A 779 9.85 36.65 19.29
N ASP A 780 10.22 36.99 20.53
CA ASP A 780 11.07 36.16 21.38
C ASP A 780 12.36 35.71 20.68
N THR A 781 13.21 36.68 20.31
CA THR A 781 14.45 36.43 19.54
C THR A 781 15.69 37.02 20.21
N ASP A 782 16.69 36.20 20.54
CA ASP A 782 17.87 36.69 21.29
C ASP A 782 18.75 37.63 20.45
N ALA A 783 19.22 37.18 19.28
CA ALA A 783 20.17 37.92 18.45
C ALA A 783 19.72 38.07 16.99
N VAL A 784 19.68 39.32 16.49
CA VAL A 784 19.19 39.64 15.14
C VAL A 784 20.18 40.52 14.37
N VAL A 785 20.47 40.13 13.12
CA VAL A 785 21.22 40.92 12.14
C VAL A 785 20.41 41.07 10.85
N LEU A 786 19.98 42.29 10.51
CA LEU A 786 19.23 42.56 9.27
C LEU A 786 20.01 43.51 8.35
N GLN A 787 20.00 43.21 7.06
CA GLN A 787 20.61 44.06 6.03
C GLN A 787 19.66 44.22 4.84
N GLY A 788 19.19 45.44 4.58
CA GLY A 788 18.23 45.72 3.49
C GLY A 788 16.83 45.22 3.83
N THR A 789 16.09 45.96 4.67
CA THR A 789 14.72 45.59 5.07
C THR A 789 13.77 46.78 5.04
N ASP A 790 12.64 46.70 4.35
CA ASP A 790 11.74 47.85 4.21
C ASP A 790 10.92 48.09 5.49
N ALA A 791 10.25 47.06 6.01
CA ALA A 791 9.39 47.15 7.18
C ALA A 791 9.66 46.04 8.21
N MET A 792 9.69 46.39 9.51
CA MET A 792 9.85 45.37 10.56
C MET A 792 9.13 45.67 11.88
N VAL A 793 8.75 44.60 12.58
CA VAL A 793 8.24 44.63 13.97
C VAL A 793 9.04 43.64 14.82
N LEU A 794 9.65 44.13 15.90
CA LEU A 794 10.48 43.35 16.82
C LEU A 794 9.98 43.52 18.27
N GLN A 795 9.71 42.42 18.98
CA GLN A 795 9.29 42.36 20.41
C GLN A 795 10.13 41.35 21.23
N ASP A 796 10.55 41.72 22.44
CA ASP A 796 11.28 40.86 23.40
C ASP A 796 12.63 40.31 22.88
N ARG A 797 13.73 41.09 23.04
CA ARG A 797 15.07 40.75 22.48
C ARG A 797 16.28 41.20 23.29
N ASP A 798 17.41 40.49 23.10
CA ASP A 798 18.70 40.84 23.72
C ASP A 798 19.57 41.77 22.85
N ALA A 799 19.76 41.48 21.55
CA ALA A 799 20.67 42.25 20.69
C ALA A 799 20.21 42.36 19.24
N VAL A 800 20.13 43.59 18.73
CA VAL A 800 19.71 43.90 17.34
C VAL A 800 20.73 44.76 16.61
N VAL A 801 21.11 44.36 15.39
CA VAL A 801 21.92 45.14 14.44
C VAL A 801 21.17 45.29 13.12
N LEU A 802 20.81 46.52 12.73
CA LEU A 802 20.15 46.81 11.44
C LEU A 802 21.00 47.73 10.56
N GLN A 803 21.05 47.43 9.27
CA GLN A 803 21.69 48.27 8.26
C GLN A 803 20.82 48.42 7.00
N GLY A 804 20.40 49.65 6.67
CA GLY A 804 19.59 49.94 5.49
C GLY A 804 18.13 49.52 5.67
N THR A 805 17.36 50.30 6.44
CA THR A 805 15.97 49.98 6.78
C THR A 805 15.05 51.18 6.62
N ASP A 806 13.86 51.06 6.03
CA ASP A 806 12.98 52.22 5.86
C ASP A 806 12.16 52.52 7.13
N ALA A 807 11.43 51.54 7.67
CA ALA A 807 10.58 51.73 8.84
C ALA A 807 10.61 50.54 9.83
N GLY A 808 10.69 50.82 11.14
CA GLY A 808 10.67 49.75 12.15
C GLY A 808 10.06 50.12 13.50
N VAL A 809 9.45 49.13 14.16
CA VAL A 809 8.99 49.20 15.56
C VAL A 809 9.74 48.16 16.38
N LEU A 810 10.38 48.58 17.46
CA LEU A 810 11.12 47.74 18.40
C LEU A 810 10.58 47.95 19.82
N GLN A 811 10.19 46.88 20.49
CA GLN A 811 9.72 46.87 21.89
C GLN A 811 10.59 45.90 22.70
N ASP A 812 10.81 46.21 23.98
CA ASP A 812 11.47 45.33 24.96
C ASP A 812 12.83 44.79 24.47
N THR A 813 13.74 45.68 24.09
CA THR A 813 15.04 45.32 23.50
C THR A 813 16.25 45.82 24.31
N TYR A 814 17.14 44.92 24.73
CA TYR A 814 18.29 45.28 25.58
C TYR A 814 19.35 46.14 24.86
N ALA A 815 19.83 45.72 23.69
CA ALA A 815 20.84 46.48 22.94
C ALA A 815 20.50 46.62 21.44
N VAL A 816 20.54 47.86 20.94
CA VAL A 816 20.16 48.21 19.56
C VAL A 816 21.25 49.03 18.88
N VAL A 817 21.70 48.58 17.69
CA VAL A 817 22.60 49.33 16.81
C VAL A 817 21.97 49.46 15.42
N LEU A 818 21.62 50.68 15.03
CA LEU A 818 20.99 50.93 13.74
C LEU A 818 21.87 51.88 12.89
N GLN A 819 22.04 51.56 11.60
CA GLN A 819 22.73 52.41 10.60
C GLN A 819 21.87 52.58 9.35
N ASP A 820 21.79 53.80 8.81
CA ASP A 820 21.02 54.14 7.60
C ASP A 820 19.55 53.68 7.69
N THR A 821 18.76 54.32 8.56
CA THR A 821 17.31 54.00 8.69
C THR A 821 16.44 55.25 8.67
N ASP A 822 15.34 55.25 7.91
CA ASP A 822 14.50 56.44 7.80
C ASP A 822 13.71 56.71 9.08
N ALA A 823 12.84 55.78 9.51
CA ALA A 823 11.96 55.96 10.66
C ALA A 823 11.99 54.79 11.66
N VAL A 824 12.13 55.07 12.97
CA VAL A 824 12.09 54.04 14.01
C VAL A 824 11.30 54.44 15.25
N VAL A 825 10.53 53.51 15.81
CA VAL A 825 9.90 53.61 17.15
C VAL A 825 10.55 52.57 18.06
N LEU A 826 11.07 53.02 19.20
CA LEU A 826 11.68 52.19 20.25
C LEU A 826 10.94 52.40 21.57
N GLN A 827 10.49 51.31 22.20
CA GLN A 827 9.90 51.32 23.53
C GLN A 827 10.67 50.34 24.42
N ASP A 828 10.86 50.69 25.69
CA ASP A 828 11.46 49.81 26.71
C ASP A 828 12.82 49.22 26.27
N SER A 829 13.84 50.08 26.12
CA SER A 829 15.17 49.67 25.63
C SER A 829 16.33 50.13 26.51
N ASP A 830 17.36 49.31 26.73
CA ASP A 830 18.45 49.68 27.64
C ASP A 830 19.51 50.56 26.96
N ALA A 831 20.09 50.10 25.84
CA ALA A 831 21.19 50.77 25.17
C ALA A 831 20.98 50.88 23.65
N VAL A 832 20.88 52.11 23.14
CA VAL A 832 20.59 52.39 21.72
C VAL A 832 21.69 53.24 21.08
N VAL A 833 22.20 52.81 19.93
CA VAL A 833 23.09 53.58 19.05
C VAL A 833 22.47 53.74 17.67
N LEU A 834 22.15 54.99 17.31
CA LEU A 834 21.56 55.34 16.02
C LEU A 834 22.51 56.23 15.21
N GLN A 835 22.86 55.82 13.99
CA GLN A 835 23.58 56.62 12.99
C GLN A 835 22.74 56.84 11.72
N ASP A 836 22.71 58.08 11.22
CA ASP A 836 22.14 58.57 9.95
C ASP A 836 20.64 58.20 9.73
N ARG A 837 19.71 59.08 10.14
CA ARG A 837 18.24 58.85 10.12
C ARG A 837 17.37 60.09 9.87
N ASP A 838 16.14 59.88 9.43
CA ASP A 838 15.13 60.95 9.28
C ASP A 838 14.31 61.20 10.55
N ALA A 839 13.78 60.14 11.18
CA ALA A 839 12.89 60.24 12.34
C ALA A 839 13.09 59.13 13.38
N ALA A 840 13.06 59.47 14.67
CA ALA A 840 13.08 58.49 15.76
C ALA A 840 12.11 58.87 16.90
N VAL A 841 11.37 57.90 17.43
CA VAL A 841 10.59 58.03 18.66
C VAL A 841 11.12 57.01 19.66
N LEU A 842 11.67 57.46 20.79
CA LEU A 842 12.07 56.56 21.88
C LEU A 842 11.29 56.87 23.16
N GLN A 843 10.73 55.84 23.78
CA GLN A 843 10.05 55.85 25.07
C GLN A 843 10.75 54.88 26.01
N ASP A 844 10.87 55.24 27.29
CA ASP A 844 11.38 54.36 28.36
C ASP A 844 12.74 53.72 27.99
N THR A 845 13.75 54.56 27.77
CA THR A 845 15.08 54.11 27.29
C THR A 845 16.22 54.54 28.21
N ASP A 846 17.15 53.66 28.57
CA ASP A 846 18.21 54.03 29.55
C ASP A 846 19.32 54.90 28.92
N ALA A 847 19.94 54.46 27.83
CA ALA A 847 21.08 55.13 27.22
C ALA A 847 20.95 55.23 25.70
N VAL A 848 21.05 56.45 25.15
CA VAL A 848 20.91 56.71 23.71
C VAL A 848 22.07 57.52 23.16
N VAL A 849 22.63 57.08 22.04
CA VAL A 849 23.57 57.84 21.21
C VAL A 849 22.95 58.05 19.82
N LEU A 850 22.61 59.31 19.48
CA LEU A 850 22.13 59.67 18.15
C LEU A 850 23.19 60.46 17.39
N GLN A 851 23.51 60.04 16.17
CA GLN A 851 24.42 60.73 15.26
C GLN A 851 23.73 60.93 13.91
N GLY A 852 23.54 62.18 13.46
CA GLY A 852 22.95 62.48 12.15
C GLY A 852 21.46 62.17 12.04
N THR A 853 20.63 62.69 12.94
CA THR A 853 19.16 62.44 12.96
C THR A 853 18.36 63.71 12.69
N ASP A 854 17.42 63.72 11.76
CA ASP A 854 16.65 64.94 11.45
C ASP A 854 15.60 65.28 12.52
N ALA A 855 14.78 64.32 12.94
CA ALA A 855 13.77 64.52 13.98
C ALA A 855 13.81 63.42 15.05
N ALA A 856 13.80 63.78 16.33
CA ALA A 856 13.72 62.81 17.42
C ALA A 856 12.73 63.21 18.52
N VAL A 857 11.89 62.28 18.98
CA VAL A 857 11.05 62.43 20.18
C VAL A 857 11.57 61.45 21.22
N LEU A 858 12.00 61.96 22.36
CA LEU A 858 12.58 61.19 23.44
C LEU A 858 11.72 61.41 24.69
N GLN A 859 11.00 60.39 25.13
CA GLN A 859 10.18 60.36 26.35
C GLN A 859 10.83 59.42 27.37
N ASP A 860 10.92 59.86 28.63
CA ASP A 860 11.41 59.06 29.77
C ASP A 860 12.72 58.30 29.46
N THR A 861 13.81 59.04 29.19
CA THR A 861 15.12 58.49 28.80
C THR A 861 16.19 58.97 29.76
N TYR A 862 17.04 58.10 30.27
CA TYR A 862 17.94 58.47 31.36
C TYR A 862 19.16 59.28 30.88
N ALA A 863 19.90 58.78 29.88
CA ALA A 863 21.11 59.40 29.35
C ALA A 863 21.11 59.53 27.82
N VAL A 864 21.37 60.73 27.29
CA VAL A 864 21.36 60.99 25.84
C VAL A 864 22.61 61.74 25.37
N VAL A 865 23.22 61.26 24.28
CA VAL A 865 24.26 61.95 23.51
C VAL A 865 23.74 62.23 22.10
N LEU A 866 23.60 63.51 21.73
CA LEU A 866 23.18 63.93 20.39
C LEU A 866 24.32 64.62 19.64
N GLN A 867 24.58 64.17 18.41
CA GLN A 867 25.55 64.78 17.51
C GLN A 867 24.95 64.98 16.11
N GLY A 868 24.73 66.24 15.71
CA GLY A 868 24.21 66.56 14.38
C GLY A 868 22.72 66.28 14.20
N THR A 869 21.88 66.64 15.18
CA THR A 869 20.42 66.42 15.15
C THR A 869 19.66 67.71 14.75
N TYR A 870 18.70 67.67 13.84
CA TYR A 870 18.01 68.89 13.39
C TYR A 870 16.92 69.37 14.37
N ALA A 871 16.00 68.50 14.78
CA ALA A 871 14.92 68.81 15.72
C ALA A 871 14.74 67.71 16.77
N VAL A 872 14.65 68.08 18.06
CA VAL A 872 14.42 67.11 19.14
C VAL A 872 13.39 67.59 20.17
N VAL A 873 12.51 66.68 20.60
CA VAL A 873 11.59 66.86 21.73
C VAL A 873 12.06 65.99 22.87
N LEU A 874 12.34 66.60 24.03
CA LEU A 874 12.83 65.94 25.23
C LEU A 874 11.81 66.09 26.36
N GLN A 875 11.26 64.97 26.83
CA GLN A 875 10.36 64.87 27.98
C GLN A 875 10.94 63.91 29.04
N GLY A 876 10.89 64.30 30.32
CA GLY A 876 11.25 63.44 31.46
C GLY A 876 12.72 62.97 31.53
N LYS A 877 13.70 63.90 31.60
CA LYS A 877 15.14 63.56 31.49
C LYS A 877 15.98 63.98 32.70
N ASP A 878 17.03 63.20 32.98
CA ASP A 878 18.02 63.47 34.04
C ASP A 878 19.38 64.02 33.51
N ALA A 879 19.87 63.59 32.34
CA ALA A 879 21.14 64.08 31.76
C ALA A 879 21.19 64.06 30.22
N ALA A 880 21.68 65.14 29.58
CA ALA A 880 21.82 65.24 28.13
C ALA A 880 23.10 65.99 27.69
N VAL A 881 23.77 65.49 26.65
CA VAL A 881 24.90 66.15 25.96
C VAL A 881 24.51 66.43 24.51
N LEU A 882 24.48 67.72 24.14
CA LEU A 882 24.04 68.20 22.82
C LEU A 882 25.19 68.83 22.05
N GLN A 883 25.44 68.35 20.83
CA GLN A 883 26.43 68.91 19.93
C GLN A 883 25.84 69.06 18.51
N ASP A 884 25.95 70.26 17.94
CA ASP A 884 25.43 70.60 16.60
C ASP A 884 23.91 70.34 16.42
N THR A 885 23.11 70.61 17.46
CA THR A 885 21.64 70.49 17.46
C THR A 885 20.93 71.82 17.14
N TYR A 886 19.95 71.84 16.22
CA TYR A 886 19.33 73.10 15.74
C TYR A 886 18.06 73.54 16.50
N ALA A 887 17.11 72.65 16.74
CA ALA A 887 15.84 72.94 17.41
C ALA A 887 15.57 71.96 18.56
N VAL A 888 15.30 72.49 19.77
CA VAL A 888 15.07 71.70 20.98
C VAL A 888 13.78 72.16 21.67
N VAL A 889 12.86 71.23 21.93
CA VAL A 889 11.67 71.45 22.77
C VAL A 889 11.82 70.65 24.05
N LEU A 890 11.82 71.33 25.20
CA LEU A 890 11.90 70.72 26.53
C LEU A 890 10.55 70.84 27.22
N GLU A 891 9.94 69.71 27.56
CA GLU A 891 8.74 69.67 28.39
C GLU A 891 9.06 69.05 29.77
N TYR A 892 9.08 69.90 30.79
CA TYR A 892 9.30 69.50 32.18
C TYR A 892 7.96 69.17 32.85
N ARG A 893 7.79 67.93 33.35
CA ARG A 893 6.81 67.67 34.41
C ARG A 893 7.29 68.35 35.70
N CYS A 894 6.66 69.48 36.04
CA CYS A 894 6.86 70.15 37.31
C CYS A 894 6.50 69.24 38.49
N CYS A 895 7.50 68.68 39.18
CA CYS A 895 7.46 68.43 40.62
C CYS A 895 8.86 68.64 41.19
N GLY A 896 9.00 69.63 42.08
CA GLY A 896 10.30 70.21 42.43
C GLY A 896 11.13 69.38 43.42
N THR A 897 12.45 69.49 43.33
CA THR A 897 13.28 70.23 44.28
C THR A 897 14.72 70.31 43.74
N THR A 898 15.41 71.38 44.13
CA THR A 898 16.79 71.75 43.77
C THR A 898 17.83 70.69 44.15
N GLY A 899 18.77 70.42 43.24
CA GLY A 899 20.03 69.73 43.47
C GLY A 899 20.88 69.74 42.22
#